data_AF-A0A286FSL4-F1
#
_entry.id   AF-A0A286FSL4-F1
#
_cell.length_a   1.000
_cell.length_b   1.000
_cell.length_c   1.000
_cell.angle_alpha   90.00
_cell.angle_beta   90.00
_cell.angle_gamma   90.00
#
_symmetry.space_group_name_H-M   'P 1'
#
loop_
_entity.id
_entity.type
_entity.pdbx_description
1 polymer ?
#
loop_
_entity_poly.entity_id
_entity_poly.type
_entity_poly.pdbx_seq_one_letter_code
_entity_poly.pdbx_strand_id
1 'polypeptide(L)'
;MASRFRRRTIPSARRPRLPLRHLLAILVLCATLAMLMLRGYVHNEILADHRVRPEAASDKVPEKILDGGPVIDTRGGRADSLRVPDHRIVLTFDDGPDPTWTPKVLDILKKHRAHAVFFVTGSMTSRYPDLVRRMVAEGHEVGLHTFDHPDLSYHSTQRIDWELSQNQLALAGAAGIRSSLFRPPYSSSADAMDDRSWPVTEYVGSRGYLTVVNDTDSEDWRRPGVEEIIRRATPHGGKGAVVLMHDSGGDRHQTVQALDRFLPRLQQQGYAFQTLTEALKAPSADTPVTGLELWKGKAWVLLVKASDHITGFLVVGLAVIGFLVFARFGLMLLLSAVHARRTRRRGFRWGERPVTEPVSVLVPAYNEAKCIEDTVRSLMRSEHPIEVLVIDDGSTDGTARIVEGLGLPDVRVIRQLNAGKPAALNRGLANARYDLVVMMDGDTVFEPATVRELVQPFADPRVGAVAGNAKVGNKDTLIGAWQHIEYVMGFNLDRRMYDVLRCMPTIPGAVGAFRRSALERVGGMSDDTLAEDTDITMALHRDGWRVVYAEKARAWTEAPESVQQLWSQRYRWSYGTMQAIWKHRRALFERGPSGRFGRVGLPLVSLFMVVAPLLAPLIDIFLVYGLVFGPTEKTIAAWFGVLAVQAACAAYAFLLDREPLTPLISLPLQQILYRQLMYVVLLQSWITALTGGRLRWQKLRRTGGIAAPPNQPARPVVNGRPAG
;
A
#
# COMPACT_ATOMS: atom_id res chain seq x y z
N MET A 1 58.33 -46.14 -5.87
CA MET A 1 57.01 -46.15 -5.20
C MET A 1 57.03 -45.13 -4.07
N ALA A 2 56.45 -43.95 -4.27
CA ALA A 2 56.31 -42.93 -3.23
C ALA A 2 54.94 -42.26 -3.38
N SER A 3 54.16 -42.31 -2.31
CA SER A 3 52.76 -41.92 -2.21
C SER A 3 52.56 -40.40 -2.27
N ARG A 4 51.65 -39.93 -3.12
CA ARG A 4 51.05 -38.58 -3.03
C ARG A 4 49.53 -38.72 -2.88
N PHE A 5 49.05 -38.69 -1.65
CA PHE A 5 47.63 -38.49 -1.34
C PHE A 5 47.29 -37.00 -1.52
N ARG A 6 46.60 -36.65 -2.60
CA ARG A 6 45.93 -35.34 -2.75
C ARG A 6 44.65 -35.34 -1.90
N ARG A 7 44.64 -34.60 -0.79
CA ARG A 7 43.41 -34.25 -0.07
C ARG A 7 42.55 -33.34 -0.98
N ARG A 8 41.37 -33.82 -1.39
CA ARG A 8 40.31 -32.99 -1.96
C ARG A 8 39.73 -32.11 -0.86
N THR A 9 39.97 -30.81 -0.91
CA THR A 9 39.26 -29.82 -0.10
C THR A 9 37.84 -29.68 -0.63
N ILE A 10 36.85 -30.09 0.16
CA ILE A 10 35.42 -29.84 -0.09
C ILE A 10 35.18 -28.32 0.08
N PRO A 11 34.48 -27.63 -0.85
CA PRO A 11 34.12 -26.24 -0.65
C PRO A 11 33.18 -26.13 0.55
N SER A 12 33.54 -25.33 1.55
CA SER A 12 32.62 -25.04 2.65
C SER A 12 31.38 -24.33 2.10
N ALA A 13 30.21 -24.90 2.37
CA ALA A 13 28.94 -24.27 2.07
C ALA A 13 28.85 -22.97 2.88
N ARG A 14 29.08 -21.83 2.22
CA ARG A 14 28.78 -20.52 2.80
C ARG A 14 27.28 -20.49 3.09
N ARG A 15 26.90 -20.52 4.38
CA ARG A 15 25.54 -20.20 4.80
C ARG A 15 25.14 -18.88 4.13
N PRO A 16 24.00 -18.80 3.42
CA PRO A 16 23.58 -17.56 2.80
C PRO A 16 23.27 -16.58 3.93
N ARG A 17 24.22 -15.69 4.25
CA ARG A 17 23.93 -14.52 5.06
C ARG A 17 22.97 -13.69 4.23
N LEU A 18 21.69 -13.63 4.63
CA LEU A 18 20.75 -12.63 4.11
C LEU A 18 21.49 -11.29 4.17
N PRO A 19 21.80 -10.65 3.03
CA PRO A 19 22.58 -9.44 3.07
C PRO A 19 21.78 -8.41 3.87
N LEU A 20 22.44 -7.72 4.81
CA LEU A 20 21.88 -6.78 5.79
C LEU A 20 20.82 -5.83 5.19
N ARG A 21 20.93 -5.58 3.89
CA ARG A 21 20.01 -4.81 3.06
C ARG A 21 18.56 -5.33 3.00
N HIS A 22 18.31 -6.65 3.11
CA HIS A 22 16.94 -7.21 3.15
C HIS A 22 16.37 -7.22 4.58
N LEU A 23 17.22 -7.14 5.60
CA LEU A 23 16.80 -7.13 7.00
C LEU A 23 15.94 -5.89 7.31
N LEU A 24 16.32 -4.72 6.80
CA LEU A 24 15.57 -3.48 7.02
C LEU A 24 14.13 -3.58 6.49
N ALA A 25 13.94 -4.11 5.28
CA ALA A 25 12.60 -4.24 4.69
C ALA A 25 11.73 -5.23 5.47
N ILE A 26 12.31 -6.35 5.92
CA ILE A 26 11.62 -7.32 6.77
C ILE A 26 11.25 -6.69 8.12
N LEU A 27 12.16 -5.92 8.73
CA LEU A 27 11.89 -5.22 9.99
C LEU A 27 10.76 -4.20 9.86
N VAL A 28 10.75 -3.41 8.78
CA VAL A 28 9.66 -2.45 8.50
C VAL A 28 8.33 -3.17 8.31
N LEU A 29 8.32 -4.30 7.58
CA LEU A 29 7.12 -5.11 7.41
C LEU A 29 6.61 -5.69 8.74
N CYS A 30 7.49 -6.31 9.52
CA CYS A 30 7.15 -6.86 10.83
C CYS A 30 6.64 -5.78 11.80
N ALA A 31 7.28 -4.60 11.81
CA ALA A 31 6.82 -3.46 12.61
C ALA A 31 5.43 -2.99 12.17
N THR A 32 5.19 -2.88 10.86
CA THR A 32 3.88 -2.49 10.32
C THR A 32 2.79 -3.48 10.69
N LEU A 33 3.05 -4.78 10.55
CA LEU A 33 2.12 -5.84 10.93
C LEU A 33 1.85 -5.82 12.44
N ALA A 34 2.88 -5.68 13.27
CA ALA A 34 2.73 -5.60 14.72
C ALA A 34 1.88 -4.38 15.15
N MET A 35 2.10 -3.22 14.52
CA MET A 35 1.28 -2.02 14.78
C MET A 35 -0.18 -2.26 14.40
N LEU A 36 -0.45 -2.81 13.20
CA LEU A 36 -1.80 -3.13 12.77
C LEU A 36 -2.48 -4.13 13.71
N MET A 37 -1.77 -5.17 14.17
CA MET A 37 -2.31 -6.13 15.15
C MET A 37 -2.63 -5.45 16.47
N LEU A 38 -1.76 -4.57 16.97
CA LEU A 38 -2.01 -3.82 18.19
C LEU A 38 -3.25 -2.93 18.05
N ARG A 39 -3.40 -2.24 16.91
CA ARG A 39 -4.57 -1.39 16.63
C ARG A 39 -5.84 -2.21 16.64
N GLY A 40 -5.88 -3.31 15.88
CA GLY A 40 -7.04 -4.19 15.82
C GLY A 40 -7.38 -4.79 17.17
N TYR A 41 -6.38 -5.17 17.98
CA TYR A 41 -6.61 -5.65 19.35
C TYR A 41 -7.29 -4.58 20.22
N VAL A 42 -6.77 -3.35 20.21
CA VAL A 42 -7.28 -2.25 21.05
C VAL A 42 -8.63 -1.71 20.55
N HIS A 43 -8.94 -1.85 19.27
CA HIS A 43 -10.22 -1.46 18.69
C HIS A 43 -11.27 -2.56 18.78
N ASN A 44 -10.96 -3.69 19.46
CA ASN A 44 -11.83 -4.85 19.58
C ASN A 44 -12.22 -5.42 18.20
N GLU A 45 -11.33 -5.36 17.21
CA GLU A 45 -11.53 -5.89 15.85
C GLU A 45 -11.13 -7.38 15.73
N ILE A 46 -10.30 -7.90 16.64
CA ILE A 46 -9.66 -9.22 16.52
C ILE A 46 -10.15 -10.24 17.56
N LEU A 47 -10.64 -9.78 18.72
CA LEU A 47 -10.91 -10.62 19.89
C LEU A 47 -12.15 -10.23 20.70
N ALA A 48 -13.02 -9.37 20.15
CA ALA A 48 -14.24 -8.98 20.86
C ALA A 48 -15.19 -10.17 21.04
N ASP A 49 -15.60 -10.43 22.28
CA ASP A 49 -16.65 -11.39 22.60
C ASP A 49 -17.86 -10.65 23.16
N HIS A 50 -18.92 -10.59 22.36
CA HIS A 50 -20.19 -9.94 22.73
C HIS A 50 -21.27 -10.94 23.13
N ARG A 51 -20.89 -12.19 23.43
CA ARG A 51 -21.86 -13.18 23.92
C ARG A 51 -22.33 -12.77 25.31
N VAL A 52 -23.65 -12.74 25.46
CA VAL A 52 -24.33 -12.52 26.74
C VAL A 52 -25.07 -13.79 27.10
N ARG A 53 -24.87 -14.26 28.33
CA ARG A 53 -25.46 -15.53 28.77
C ARG A 53 -26.95 -15.40 29.12
N PRO A 54 -27.76 -16.45 28.92
CA PRO A 54 -29.05 -16.57 29.58
C PRO A 54 -28.91 -16.81 31.11
N GLU A 55 -29.94 -16.43 31.86
CA GLU A 55 -30.06 -16.65 33.31
C GLU A 55 -29.86 -18.13 33.70
N ALA A 56 -29.27 -18.38 34.86
CA ALA A 56 -29.14 -19.73 35.45
C ALA A 56 -29.58 -19.71 36.91
N ALA A 57 -29.62 -20.90 37.51
CA ALA A 57 -29.91 -21.05 38.92
C ALA A 57 -28.86 -20.31 39.78
N SER A 58 -29.30 -19.90 40.96
CA SER A 58 -28.51 -19.17 41.96
C SER A 58 -28.38 -19.96 43.28
N ASP A 59 -28.60 -21.27 43.26
CA ASP A 59 -28.62 -22.13 44.45
C ASP A 59 -27.25 -22.24 45.16
N LYS A 60 -26.15 -21.89 44.49
CA LYS A 60 -24.81 -21.85 45.08
C LYS A 60 -24.38 -20.47 45.52
N VAL A 61 -25.17 -19.44 45.26
CA VAL A 61 -24.87 -18.07 45.69
C VAL A 61 -25.34 -17.90 47.15
N PRO A 62 -24.49 -17.41 48.07
CA PRO A 62 -24.92 -17.20 49.45
C PRO A 62 -26.10 -16.23 49.54
N GLU A 63 -27.16 -16.57 50.28
CA GLU A 63 -28.34 -15.71 50.47
C GLU A 63 -27.96 -14.30 50.95
N LYS A 64 -26.93 -14.19 51.81
CA LYS A 64 -26.40 -12.89 52.30
C LYS A 64 -25.84 -11.98 51.19
N ILE A 65 -25.54 -12.52 50.01
CA ILE A 65 -25.14 -11.76 48.83
C ILE A 65 -26.37 -11.38 48.02
N LEU A 66 -27.28 -12.33 47.78
CA LEU A 66 -28.52 -12.09 47.03
C LEU A 66 -29.39 -11.02 47.70
N ASP A 67 -29.55 -11.10 49.03
CA ASP A 67 -30.27 -10.10 49.85
C ASP A 67 -29.35 -8.96 50.32
N GLY A 68 -28.12 -8.96 49.84
CA GLY A 68 -27.03 -8.10 50.25
C GLY A 68 -27.05 -6.70 49.65
N GLY A 69 -25.99 -5.96 49.92
CA GLY A 69 -25.73 -4.68 49.27
C GLY A 69 -24.99 -4.81 47.93
N PRO A 70 -24.95 -3.74 47.13
CA PRO A 70 -24.38 -3.73 45.78
C PRO A 70 -22.84 -3.79 45.74
N VAL A 71 -22.18 -3.86 46.89
CA VAL A 71 -20.71 -3.89 46.99
C VAL A 71 -20.33 -5.22 47.62
N ILE A 72 -19.76 -6.12 46.83
CA ILE A 72 -19.48 -7.51 47.20
C ILE A 72 -17.99 -7.66 47.49
N ASP A 73 -17.66 -8.07 48.71
CA ASP A 73 -16.31 -8.36 49.19
C ASP A 73 -16.09 -9.86 49.38
N THR A 74 -15.44 -10.47 48.39
CA THR A 74 -15.01 -11.88 48.42
C THR A 74 -13.52 -12.04 48.73
N ARG A 75 -12.82 -10.96 49.12
CA ARG A 75 -11.38 -11.00 49.38
C ARG A 75 -11.09 -11.83 50.63
N GLY A 76 -10.01 -12.61 50.57
CA GLY A 76 -9.60 -13.48 51.67
C GLY A 76 -10.59 -14.60 52.00
N GLY A 77 -11.45 -15.01 51.05
CA GLY A 77 -12.45 -16.06 51.23
C GLY A 77 -13.69 -15.61 52.01
N ARG A 78 -13.90 -14.31 52.17
CA ARG A 78 -15.14 -13.74 52.72
C ARG A 78 -16.26 -13.80 51.68
N ALA A 79 -17.47 -13.51 52.10
CA ALA A 79 -18.61 -13.34 51.19
C ALA A 79 -19.53 -12.27 51.77
N ASP A 80 -18.97 -11.08 51.99
CA ASP A 80 -19.68 -9.99 52.65
C ASP A 80 -20.21 -9.02 51.61
N SER A 81 -21.28 -8.30 51.95
CA SER A 81 -21.86 -7.27 51.09
C SER A 81 -22.06 -5.98 51.89
N LEU A 82 -21.86 -4.83 51.24
CA LEU A 82 -21.97 -3.51 51.85
C LEU A 82 -23.04 -2.68 51.13
N ARG A 83 -23.82 -1.93 51.91
CA ARG A 83 -24.82 -0.98 51.41
C ARG A 83 -24.32 0.45 51.52
N VAL A 84 -24.70 1.27 50.55
CA VAL A 84 -24.47 2.71 50.61
C VAL A 84 -25.39 3.32 51.68
N PRO A 85 -24.88 4.16 52.59
CA PRO A 85 -25.71 4.79 53.62
C PRO A 85 -26.86 5.64 53.04
N ASP A 86 -27.93 5.79 53.80
CA ASP A 86 -29.09 6.61 53.41
C ASP A 86 -28.68 8.04 53.03
N HIS A 87 -29.43 8.62 52.10
CA HIS A 87 -29.16 9.94 51.51
C HIS A 87 -27.77 10.08 50.85
N ARG A 88 -27.12 8.98 50.46
CA ARG A 88 -25.89 8.99 49.62
C ARG A 88 -26.12 8.25 48.31
N ILE A 89 -25.63 8.83 47.22
CA ILE A 89 -25.67 8.22 45.89
C ILE A 89 -24.26 8.09 45.34
N VAL A 90 -23.93 6.88 44.90
CA VAL A 90 -22.72 6.60 44.13
C VAL A 90 -23.15 6.45 42.67
N LEU A 91 -22.93 7.50 41.87
CA LEU A 91 -23.13 7.43 40.44
C LEU A 91 -22.01 6.61 39.81
N THR A 92 -22.37 5.66 38.96
CA THR A 92 -21.42 4.80 38.25
C THR A 92 -21.61 4.89 36.74
N PHE A 93 -20.51 4.96 36.00
CA PHE A 93 -20.50 5.03 34.53
C PHE A 93 -19.67 3.90 33.93
N ASP A 94 -20.28 3.11 33.06
CA ASP A 94 -19.64 1.96 32.42
C ASP A 94 -19.29 2.22 30.95
N ASP A 95 -18.45 1.37 30.38
CA ASP A 95 -17.96 1.32 28.98
C ASP A 95 -16.96 2.40 28.55
N GLY A 96 -16.85 3.50 29.29
CA GLY A 96 -15.99 4.63 28.95
C GLY A 96 -14.48 4.37 29.02
N PRO A 97 -13.68 5.40 28.71
CA PRO A 97 -14.08 6.75 28.32
C PRO A 97 -14.34 6.92 26.79
N ASP A 98 -15.46 7.55 26.43
CA ASP A 98 -15.78 8.00 25.07
C ASP A 98 -15.31 9.45 24.82
N PRO A 99 -14.69 9.77 23.67
CA PRO A 99 -14.14 11.10 23.39
C PRO A 99 -15.21 12.21 23.24
N THR A 100 -16.47 11.87 23.04
CA THR A 100 -17.58 12.80 22.81
C THR A 100 -18.47 12.96 24.04
N TRP A 101 -18.77 11.86 24.74
CA TRP A 101 -19.77 11.83 25.82
C TRP A 101 -19.16 11.97 27.20
N THR A 102 -18.09 11.24 27.52
CA THR A 102 -17.40 11.33 28.81
C THR A 102 -17.02 12.77 29.17
N PRO A 103 -16.47 13.63 28.28
CA PRO A 103 -16.19 15.02 28.63
C PRO A 103 -17.42 15.80 29.10
N LYS A 104 -18.58 15.55 28.48
CA LYS A 104 -19.85 16.22 28.81
C LYS A 104 -20.40 15.74 30.15
N VAL A 105 -20.27 14.45 30.44
CA VAL A 105 -20.62 13.87 31.75
C VAL A 105 -19.77 14.53 32.83
N LEU A 106 -18.45 14.56 32.65
CA LEU A 106 -17.51 15.22 33.58
C LEU A 106 -17.83 16.70 33.80
N ASP A 107 -18.16 17.43 32.72
CA ASP A 107 -18.55 18.84 32.82
C ASP A 107 -19.81 19.06 33.68
N ILE A 108 -20.79 18.16 33.57
CA ILE A 108 -22.03 18.21 34.37
C ILE A 108 -21.76 17.83 35.83
N LEU A 109 -20.99 16.78 36.08
CA LEU A 109 -20.60 16.39 37.44
C LEU A 109 -19.86 17.53 38.14
N LYS A 110 -18.92 18.16 37.44
CA LYS A 110 -18.21 19.35 37.92
C LYS A 110 -19.13 20.54 38.18
N LYS A 111 -20.07 20.83 37.27
CA LYS A 111 -21.08 21.90 37.42
C LYS A 111 -21.89 21.74 38.71
N HIS A 112 -22.28 20.51 39.05
CA HIS A 112 -23.09 20.21 40.23
C HIS A 112 -22.29 19.75 41.44
N ARG A 113 -20.95 19.82 41.40
CA ARG A 113 -20.04 19.38 42.47
C ARG A 113 -20.33 17.96 42.96
N ALA A 114 -20.58 17.05 42.02
CA ALA A 114 -20.84 15.65 42.26
C ALA A 114 -19.60 14.82 41.93
N HIS A 115 -19.29 13.81 42.74
CA HIS A 115 -18.30 12.79 42.40
C HIS A 115 -18.99 11.48 41.98
N ALA A 116 -18.30 10.69 41.16
CA ALA A 116 -18.80 9.44 40.59
C ALA A 116 -17.66 8.40 40.52
N VAL A 117 -18.01 7.18 40.13
CA VAL A 117 -17.07 6.08 39.84
C VAL A 117 -17.18 5.73 38.36
N PHE A 118 -16.07 5.67 37.65
CA PHE A 118 -16.03 5.28 36.24
C PHE A 118 -15.44 3.89 36.08
N PHE A 119 -16.24 2.90 35.68
CA PHE A 119 -15.77 1.57 35.34
C PHE A 119 -15.35 1.55 33.86
N VAL A 120 -14.05 1.74 33.65
CA VAL A 120 -13.49 1.95 32.32
C VAL A 120 -12.96 0.66 31.71
N THR A 121 -13.14 0.52 30.40
CA THR A 121 -12.51 -0.58 29.66
C THR A 121 -11.05 -0.25 29.38
N GLY A 122 -10.19 -1.28 29.39
CA GLY A 122 -8.76 -1.12 29.09
C GLY A 122 -8.49 -0.64 27.66
N SER A 123 -9.30 -1.09 26.69
CA SER A 123 -9.27 -0.63 25.30
C SER A 123 -9.52 0.87 25.18
N MET A 124 -10.59 1.40 25.79
CA MET A 124 -10.91 2.83 25.76
C MET A 124 -9.93 3.66 26.58
N THR A 125 -9.48 3.15 27.73
CA THR A 125 -8.42 3.77 28.55
C THR A 125 -7.13 3.96 27.76
N SER A 126 -6.75 2.96 26.94
CA SER A 126 -5.54 3.01 26.13
C SER A 126 -5.62 4.05 25.00
N ARG A 127 -6.82 4.24 24.44
CA ARG A 127 -7.09 5.18 23.33
C ARG A 127 -7.27 6.62 23.83
N TYR A 128 -7.92 6.79 24.97
CA TYR A 128 -8.28 8.11 25.53
C TYR A 128 -7.75 8.30 26.97
N PRO A 129 -6.43 8.13 27.21
CA PRO A 129 -5.84 8.20 28.54
C PRO A 129 -5.96 9.59 29.19
N ASP A 130 -6.15 10.62 28.38
CA ASP A 130 -6.26 12.00 28.83
C ASP A 130 -7.58 12.22 29.59
N LEU A 131 -8.64 11.49 29.24
CA LEU A 131 -9.93 11.52 29.95
C LEU A 131 -9.86 10.78 31.28
N VAL A 132 -9.13 9.67 31.36
CA VAL A 132 -8.90 8.97 32.64
C VAL A 132 -8.09 9.84 33.60
N ARG A 133 -7.06 10.57 33.10
CA ARG A 133 -6.36 11.58 33.93
C ARG A 133 -7.29 12.66 34.44
N ARG A 134 -8.22 13.11 33.59
CA ARG A 134 -9.22 14.11 33.98
C ARG A 134 -10.16 13.59 35.05
N MET A 135 -10.64 12.35 34.94
CA MET A 135 -11.48 11.70 35.97
C MET A 135 -10.80 11.75 37.35
N VAL A 136 -9.56 11.26 37.42
CA VAL A 136 -8.78 11.23 38.66
C VAL A 136 -8.48 12.64 39.17
N ALA A 137 -8.11 13.57 38.28
CA ALA A 137 -7.79 14.95 38.67
C ALA A 137 -9.02 15.74 39.17
N GLU A 138 -10.22 15.39 38.72
CA GLU A 138 -11.48 16.00 39.15
C GLU A 138 -12.09 15.33 40.39
N GLY A 139 -11.42 14.33 40.97
CA GLY A 139 -11.81 13.70 42.24
C GLY A 139 -12.75 12.49 42.09
N HIS A 140 -12.91 11.97 40.88
CA HIS A 140 -13.68 10.75 40.65
C HIS A 140 -12.82 9.50 40.90
N GLU A 141 -13.46 8.40 41.28
CA GLU A 141 -12.80 7.09 41.34
C GLU A 141 -12.87 6.38 40.00
N VAL A 142 -11.88 5.56 39.70
CA VAL A 142 -11.85 4.75 38.48
C VAL A 142 -11.83 3.28 38.87
N GLY A 143 -12.66 2.47 38.23
CA GLY A 143 -12.71 1.01 38.41
C GLY A 143 -12.43 0.28 37.10
N LEU A 144 -12.15 -1.01 37.20
CA LEU A 144 -11.94 -1.87 36.05
C LEU A 144 -13.26 -2.40 35.50
N HIS A 145 -13.39 -2.39 34.17
CA HIS A 145 -14.48 -3.02 33.44
C HIS A 145 -13.96 -3.99 32.37
N THR A 146 -12.88 -4.71 32.68
CA THR A 146 -12.08 -5.56 31.77
C THR A 146 -11.39 -4.80 30.64
N PHE A 147 -10.57 -5.47 29.83
CA PHE A 147 -9.87 -4.83 28.73
C PHE A 147 -10.76 -4.68 27.49
N ASP A 148 -11.41 -5.76 27.06
CA ASP A 148 -12.23 -5.83 25.83
C ASP A 148 -13.74 -6.12 26.04
N HIS A 149 -14.25 -5.95 27.27
CA HIS A 149 -15.66 -6.11 27.64
C HIS A 149 -16.26 -7.52 27.40
N PRO A 150 -15.58 -8.64 27.72
CA PRO A 150 -16.16 -9.97 27.57
C PRO A 150 -16.98 -10.35 28.82
N ASP A 151 -17.97 -11.23 28.63
CA ASP A 151 -18.62 -11.94 29.74
C ASP A 151 -17.65 -12.98 30.32
N LEU A 152 -17.11 -12.68 31.50
CA LEU A 152 -16.08 -13.49 32.15
C LEU A 152 -16.55 -14.90 32.53
N SER A 153 -17.85 -15.17 32.57
CA SER A 153 -18.39 -16.50 32.89
C SER A 153 -18.11 -17.55 31.80
N TYR A 154 -17.78 -17.11 30.58
CA TYR A 154 -17.37 -17.99 29.47
C TYR A 154 -15.87 -18.27 29.41
N HIS A 155 -15.08 -17.65 30.29
CA HIS A 155 -13.64 -17.60 30.14
C HIS A 155 -12.90 -18.33 31.25
N SER A 156 -11.69 -18.81 30.92
CA SER A 156 -10.80 -19.41 31.90
C SER A 156 -10.23 -18.35 32.85
N THR A 157 -9.79 -18.78 34.03
CA THR A 157 -9.11 -17.94 35.02
C THR A 157 -7.88 -17.23 34.44
N GLN A 158 -7.14 -17.85 33.52
CA GLN A 158 -6.02 -17.23 32.80
C GLN A 158 -6.48 -16.04 31.93
N ARG A 159 -7.63 -16.15 31.26
CA ARG A 159 -8.19 -15.05 30.46
C ARG A 159 -8.71 -13.94 31.37
N ILE A 160 -9.34 -14.28 32.51
CA ILE A 160 -9.74 -13.29 33.52
C ILE A 160 -8.53 -12.51 34.03
N ASP A 161 -7.44 -13.20 34.41
CA ASP A 161 -6.19 -12.56 34.84
C ASP A 161 -5.62 -11.63 33.76
N TRP A 162 -5.70 -12.04 32.49
CA TRP A 162 -5.27 -11.22 31.35
C TRP A 162 -6.12 -9.94 31.24
N GLU A 163 -7.44 -10.05 31.24
CA GLU A 163 -8.36 -8.91 31.16
C GLU A 163 -8.09 -7.89 32.27
N LEU A 164 -7.99 -8.37 33.51
CA LEU A 164 -7.72 -7.52 34.67
C LEU A 164 -6.32 -6.88 34.59
N SER A 165 -5.29 -7.66 34.28
CA SER A 165 -3.90 -7.17 34.25
C SER A 165 -3.65 -6.17 33.13
N GLN A 166 -4.22 -6.40 31.94
CA GLN A 166 -4.11 -5.45 30.83
C GLN A 166 -4.87 -4.15 31.10
N ASN A 167 -6.06 -4.23 31.73
CA ASN A 167 -6.79 -3.05 32.14
C ASN A 167 -6.02 -2.25 33.20
N GLN A 168 -5.37 -2.91 34.18
CA GLN A 168 -4.47 -2.24 35.13
C GLN A 168 -3.28 -1.57 34.44
N LEU A 169 -2.68 -2.24 33.45
CA LEU A 169 -1.56 -1.68 32.69
C LEU A 169 -1.97 -0.40 31.95
N ALA A 170 -3.18 -0.39 31.37
CA ALA A 170 -3.77 0.78 30.74
C ALA A 170 -3.98 1.92 31.74
N LEU A 171 -4.54 1.66 32.93
CA LEU A 171 -4.73 2.66 33.99
C LEU A 171 -3.41 3.23 34.51
N ALA A 172 -2.43 2.36 34.73
CA ALA A 172 -1.08 2.76 35.14
C ALA A 172 -0.45 3.68 34.09
N GLY A 173 -0.62 3.37 32.80
CA GLY A 173 -0.13 4.21 31.71
C GLY A 173 -0.88 5.53 31.54
N ALA A 174 -2.20 5.50 31.73
CA ALA A 174 -3.07 6.64 31.51
C ALA A 174 -2.92 7.68 32.63
N ALA A 175 -3.13 7.27 33.89
CA ALA A 175 -3.22 8.14 35.04
C ALA A 175 -2.23 7.83 36.17
N GLY A 176 -1.40 6.79 36.02
CA GLY A 176 -0.41 6.44 37.05
C GLY A 176 -1.04 5.84 38.30
N ILE A 177 -2.18 5.18 38.16
CA ILE A 177 -2.92 4.55 39.26
C ILE A 177 -3.19 3.07 38.99
N ARG A 178 -3.49 2.32 40.06
CA ARG A 178 -4.14 1.01 40.06
C ARG A 178 -5.40 1.10 40.88
N SER A 179 -6.48 0.49 40.40
CA SER A 179 -7.73 0.44 41.15
C SER A 179 -7.99 -0.94 41.74
N SER A 180 -8.62 -0.98 42.90
CA SER A 180 -9.19 -2.19 43.50
C SER A 180 -10.68 -2.35 43.23
N LEU A 181 -11.33 -1.40 42.54
CA LEU A 181 -12.74 -1.54 42.15
C LEU A 181 -12.85 -2.31 40.84
N PHE A 182 -13.82 -3.21 40.78
CA PHE A 182 -14.14 -3.96 39.58
C PHE A 182 -15.65 -4.07 39.40
N ARG A 183 -16.12 -3.89 38.17
CA ARG A 183 -17.47 -4.25 37.76
C ARG A 183 -17.40 -5.26 36.61
N PRO A 184 -17.98 -6.46 36.76
CA PRO A 184 -18.06 -7.42 35.66
C PRO A 184 -18.92 -6.85 34.51
N PRO A 185 -18.49 -7.00 33.25
CA PRO A 185 -19.34 -6.74 32.09
C PRO A 185 -20.65 -7.54 32.18
N TYR A 186 -21.75 -6.92 31.74
CA TYR A 186 -23.11 -7.49 31.77
C TYR A 186 -23.62 -7.88 33.18
N SER A 187 -22.99 -7.38 34.24
CA SER A 187 -23.55 -7.51 35.61
C SER A 187 -24.67 -6.53 35.85
N SER A 188 -25.62 -6.90 36.72
CA SER A 188 -26.76 -6.07 37.09
C SER A 188 -26.74 -5.84 38.61
N SER A 189 -27.77 -6.26 39.34
CA SER A 189 -27.88 -6.16 40.79
C SER A 189 -27.38 -7.41 41.52
N ALA A 190 -27.22 -7.33 42.84
CA ALA A 190 -26.68 -8.44 43.65
C ALA A 190 -27.59 -9.68 43.64
N ASP A 191 -28.90 -9.49 43.55
CA ASP A 191 -29.93 -10.54 43.43
C ASP A 191 -29.95 -11.22 42.05
N ALA A 192 -29.33 -10.60 41.03
CA ALA A 192 -29.15 -11.20 39.71
C ALA A 192 -27.90 -12.09 39.62
N MET A 193 -27.13 -12.23 40.71
CA MET A 193 -25.95 -13.12 40.77
C MET A 193 -26.38 -14.59 40.67
N ASP A 194 -25.65 -15.38 39.89
CA ASP A 194 -25.96 -16.79 39.65
C ASP A 194 -24.75 -17.73 39.81
N ASP A 195 -25.02 -19.03 39.66
CA ASP A 195 -24.06 -20.12 39.83
C ASP A 195 -22.83 -20.08 38.91
N ARG A 196 -22.81 -19.23 37.88
CA ARG A 196 -21.60 -19.07 37.05
C ARG A 196 -20.94 -17.71 37.17
N SER A 197 -21.67 -16.66 37.54
CA SER A 197 -21.06 -15.37 37.88
C SER A 197 -20.44 -15.39 39.29
N TRP A 198 -20.94 -16.23 40.20
CA TRP A 198 -20.44 -16.33 41.56
C TRP A 198 -18.98 -16.82 41.65
N PRO A 199 -18.57 -17.93 41.00
CA PRO A 199 -17.17 -18.38 41.01
C PRO A 199 -16.20 -17.34 40.40
N VAL A 200 -16.68 -16.56 39.41
CA VAL A 200 -15.90 -15.44 38.83
C VAL A 200 -15.70 -14.35 39.87
N THR A 201 -16.77 -13.99 40.61
CA THR A 201 -16.71 -12.98 41.67
C THR A 201 -15.80 -13.42 42.81
N GLU A 202 -15.84 -14.68 43.23
CA GLU A 202 -14.89 -15.24 44.21
C GLU A 202 -13.44 -15.18 43.71
N TYR A 203 -13.23 -15.57 42.45
CA TYR A 203 -11.92 -15.56 41.83
C TYR A 203 -11.34 -14.14 41.73
N VAL A 204 -12.14 -13.18 41.28
CA VAL A 204 -11.76 -11.76 41.19
C VAL A 204 -11.47 -11.19 42.58
N GLY A 205 -12.25 -11.56 43.61
CA GLY A 205 -11.95 -11.24 45.01
C GLY A 205 -10.64 -11.82 45.50
N SER A 206 -10.29 -13.04 45.09
CA SER A 206 -8.99 -13.65 45.41
C SER A 206 -7.80 -12.88 44.80
N ARG A 207 -8.04 -12.08 43.75
CA ARG A 207 -7.06 -11.16 43.14
C ARG A 207 -7.02 -9.78 43.81
N GLY A 208 -7.84 -9.56 44.85
CA GLY A 208 -7.83 -8.34 45.67
C GLY A 208 -8.82 -7.26 45.24
N TYR A 209 -9.71 -7.56 44.29
CA TYR A 209 -10.73 -6.60 43.82
C TYR A 209 -12.00 -6.64 44.67
N LEU A 210 -12.65 -5.49 44.78
CA LEU A 210 -13.98 -5.32 45.32
C LEU A 210 -14.97 -5.27 44.14
N THR A 211 -15.95 -6.17 44.14
CA THR A 211 -16.93 -6.24 43.05
C THR A 211 -18.08 -5.29 43.32
N VAL A 212 -18.36 -4.39 42.38
CA VAL A 212 -19.41 -3.38 42.50
C VAL A 212 -20.47 -3.62 41.44
N VAL A 213 -21.68 -3.95 41.90
CA VAL A 213 -22.90 -4.11 41.11
C VAL A 213 -23.81 -2.89 41.34
N ASN A 214 -25.08 -2.89 40.92
CA ASN A 214 -25.98 -1.74 41.08
C ASN A 214 -27.21 -2.03 41.96
N ASP A 215 -27.75 -0.99 42.60
CA ASP A 215 -29.10 -1.04 43.19
C ASP A 215 -30.15 -0.62 42.15
N THR A 216 -29.82 0.38 41.32
CA THR A 216 -30.73 0.92 40.31
C THR A 216 -30.02 1.02 38.96
N ASP A 217 -30.64 0.49 37.90
CA ASP A 217 -30.21 0.66 36.52
C ASP A 217 -31.08 1.70 35.81
N SER A 218 -30.44 2.74 35.27
CA SER A 218 -31.13 3.78 34.52
C SER A 218 -31.62 3.33 33.14
N GLU A 219 -31.08 2.21 32.61
CA GLU A 219 -31.23 1.72 31.24
C GLU A 219 -30.98 2.80 30.18
N ASP A 220 -30.15 3.79 30.49
CA ASP A 220 -29.88 4.96 29.63
C ASP A 220 -29.30 4.56 28.27
N TRP A 221 -28.56 3.45 28.21
CA TRP A 221 -28.06 2.84 26.98
C TRP A 221 -29.16 2.48 25.97
N ARG A 222 -30.39 2.17 26.42
CA ARG A 222 -31.56 1.94 25.56
C ARG A 222 -32.20 3.21 25.03
N ARG A 223 -31.84 4.36 25.59
CA ARG A 223 -32.40 5.70 25.29
C ARG A 223 -33.93 5.79 25.55
N PRO A 224 -34.42 5.43 26.75
CA PRO A 224 -35.85 5.38 27.05
C PRO A 224 -36.51 6.76 27.23
N GLY A 225 -35.73 7.85 27.21
CA GLY A 225 -36.17 9.22 27.45
C GLY A 225 -35.66 9.77 28.78
N VAL A 226 -35.43 11.09 28.82
CA VAL A 226 -34.79 11.79 29.96
C VAL A 226 -35.52 11.56 31.30
N GLU A 227 -36.84 11.71 31.31
CA GLU A 227 -37.61 11.55 32.56
C GLU A 227 -37.66 10.08 33.04
N GLU A 228 -37.62 9.13 32.11
CA GLU A 228 -37.59 7.71 32.45
C GLU A 228 -36.23 7.29 33.04
N ILE A 229 -35.13 7.82 32.48
CA ILE A 229 -33.78 7.67 33.05
C ILE A 229 -33.76 8.20 34.48
N ILE A 230 -34.29 9.42 34.71
CA ILE A 230 -34.36 10.04 36.05
C ILE A 230 -35.20 9.17 36.99
N ARG A 231 -36.37 8.70 36.55
CA ARG A 231 -37.28 7.89 37.36
C ARG A 231 -36.62 6.58 37.80
N ARG A 232 -35.92 5.90 36.89
CA ARG A 232 -35.24 4.63 37.17
C ARG A 232 -33.98 4.81 38.04
N ALA A 233 -33.24 5.89 37.83
CA ALA A 233 -32.05 6.21 38.60
C ALA A 233 -32.35 6.71 40.03
N THR A 234 -33.59 7.08 40.35
CA THR A 234 -33.95 7.65 41.65
C THR A 234 -34.27 6.55 42.66
N PRO A 235 -33.48 6.38 43.73
CA PRO A 235 -33.78 5.40 44.77
C PRO A 235 -35.03 5.79 45.58
N HIS A 236 -35.74 4.78 46.11
CA HIS A 236 -36.98 4.99 46.85
C HIS A 236 -36.75 5.20 48.35
N GLY A 237 -37.55 6.07 48.97
CA GLY A 237 -37.67 6.18 50.43
C GLY A 237 -36.44 6.72 51.16
N GLY A 238 -35.63 7.59 50.53
CA GLY A 238 -34.44 8.18 51.18
C GLY A 238 -33.22 7.25 51.22
N LYS A 239 -33.35 6.01 50.75
CA LYS A 239 -32.26 5.02 50.76
C LYS A 239 -31.09 5.47 49.89
N GLY A 240 -29.89 5.10 50.31
CA GLY A 240 -28.69 5.22 49.50
C GLY A 240 -28.67 4.20 48.37
N ALA A 241 -27.95 4.50 47.28
CA ALA A 241 -27.88 3.61 46.14
C ALA A 241 -26.60 3.76 45.30
N VAL A 242 -26.17 2.65 44.70
CA VAL A 242 -25.26 2.63 43.55
C VAL A 242 -26.10 2.65 42.27
N VAL A 243 -25.96 3.73 41.49
CA VAL A 243 -26.76 3.99 40.28
C VAL A 243 -25.92 3.70 39.04
N LEU A 244 -26.39 2.82 38.16
CA LEU A 244 -25.75 2.50 36.88
C LEU A 244 -26.22 3.43 35.75
N MET A 245 -25.25 4.04 35.07
CA MET A 245 -25.38 4.83 33.84
C MET A 245 -24.22 4.49 32.89
N HIS A 246 -24.26 5.01 31.66
CA HIS A 246 -23.22 4.77 30.65
C HIS A 246 -22.70 6.08 30.06
N ASP A 247 -21.38 6.20 29.94
CA ASP A 247 -20.74 7.34 29.27
C ASP A 247 -20.14 6.97 27.89
N SER A 248 -20.36 5.73 27.44
CA SER A 248 -19.91 5.19 26.14
C SER A 248 -20.94 4.19 25.60
N GLY A 249 -20.68 3.56 24.44
CA GLY A 249 -21.57 2.56 23.83
C GLY A 249 -22.66 3.12 22.89
N GLY A 250 -22.43 4.30 22.31
CA GLY A 250 -23.34 4.94 21.35
C GLY A 250 -23.72 6.37 21.74
N ASP A 251 -24.85 6.87 21.25
CA ASP A 251 -25.37 8.19 21.59
C ASP A 251 -25.83 8.26 23.07
N ARG A 252 -25.30 9.22 23.83
CA ARG A 252 -25.59 9.46 25.26
C ARG A 252 -26.18 10.84 25.54
N HIS A 253 -26.82 11.48 24.55
CA HIS A 253 -27.42 12.81 24.76
C HIS A 253 -28.49 12.80 25.88
N GLN A 254 -29.28 11.73 26.00
CA GLN A 254 -30.31 11.61 27.04
C GLN A 254 -29.71 11.45 28.42
N THR A 255 -28.63 10.66 28.57
CA THR A 255 -27.89 10.53 29.83
C THR A 255 -27.37 11.87 30.32
N VAL A 256 -26.72 12.63 29.42
CA VAL A 256 -26.20 13.97 29.71
C VAL A 256 -27.34 14.92 30.14
N GLN A 257 -28.47 14.93 29.43
CA GLN A 257 -29.63 15.76 29.80
C GLN A 257 -30.29 15.32 31.12
N ALA A 258 -30.35 14.01 31.37
CA ALA A 258 -30.88 13.45 32.60
C ALA A 258 -30.02 13.85 33.79
N LEU A 259 -28.70 13.76 33.69
CA LEU A 259 -27.77 14.16 34.76
C LEU A 259 -27.95 15.62 35.16
N ASP A 260 -28.09 16.54 34.20
CA ASP A 260 -28.22 17.97 34.48
C ASP A 260 -29.52 18.32 35.26
N ARG A 261 -30.53 17.45 35.22
CA ARG A 261 -31.78 17.58 35.97
C ARG A 261 -31.80 16.73 37.25
N PHE A 262 -31.22 15.53 37.18
CA PHE A 262 -31.20 14.53 38.25
C PHE A 262 -30.40 15.02 39.46
N LEU A 263 -29.18 15.51 39.21
CA LEU A 263 -28.26 15.97 40.26
C LEU A 263 -28.87 17.07 41.15
N PRO A 264 -29.33 18.22 40.61
CA PRO A 264 -29.89 19.27 41.45
C PRO A 264 -31.19 18.84 42.13
N ARG A 265 -32.02 18.00 41.47
CA ARG A 265 -33.27 17.50 42.05
C ARG A 265 -33.03 16.67 43.30
N LEU A 266 -32.05 15.76 43.28
CA LEU A 266 -31.77 14.92 44.44
C LEU A 266 -30.94 15.64 45.50
N GLN A 267 -30.06 16.58 45.11
CA GLN A 267 -29.39 17.46 46.07
C GLN A 267 -30.40 18.29 46.88
N GLN A 268 -31.47 18.79 46.25
CA GLN A 268 -32.57 19.47 46.95
C GLN A 268 -33.33 18.55 47.91
N GLN A 269 -33.32 17.26 47.67
CA GLN A 269 -33.90 16.23 48.54
C GLN A 269 -32.92 15.74 49.62
N GLY A 270 -31.74 16.36 49.73
CA GLY A 270 -30.73 16.06 50.75
C GLY A 270 -29.74 14.96 50.39
N TYR A 271 -29.74 14.46 49.14
CA TYR A 271 -28.77 13.47 48.71
C TYR A 271 -27.38 14.07 48.47
N ALA A 272 -26.34 13.36 48.91
CA ALA A 272 -24.94 13.64 48.59
C ALA A 272 -24.43 12.70 47.49
N PHE A 273 -23.78 13.24 46.47
CA PHE A 273 -23.14 12.49 45.39
C PHE A 273 -21.66 12.31 45.67
N GLN A 274 -21.25 11.08 45.98
CA GLN A 274 -19.92 10.75 46.47
C GLN A 274 -19.31 9.60 45.67
N THR A 275 -17.99 9.47 45.70
CA THR A 275 -17.33 8.24 45.24
C THR A 275 -17.69 7.07 46.17
N LEU A 276 -17.35 5.84 45.77
CA LEU A 276 -17.71 4.67 46.55
C LEU A 276 -17.01 4.67 47.91
N THR A 277 -15.72 4.95 47.93
CA THR A 277 -14.95 4.94 49.19
C THR A 277 -15.31 6.12 50.09
N GLU A 278 -15.65 7.29 49.53
CA GLU A 278 -16.22 8.42 50.30
C GLU A 278 -17.56 8.05 50.96
N ALA A 279 -18.45 7.38 50.21
CA ALA A 279 -19.75 6.95 50.70
C ALA A 279 -19.63 5.92 51.83
N LEU A 280 -18.68 4.98 51.72
CA LEU A 280 -18.42 3.92 52.70
C LEU A 280 -17.42 4.32 53.81
N LYS A 281 -16.83 5.52 53.75
CA LYS A 281 -15.73 5.96 54.63
C LYS A 281 -14.53 5.00 54.62
N ALA A 282 -14.23 4.45 53.45
CA ALA A 282 -13.10 3.56 53.22
C ALA A 282 -11.87 4.34 52.70
N PRO A 283 -10.65 3.78 52.80
CA PRO A 283 -9.49 4.31 52.06
C PRO A 283 -9.75 4.29 50.56
N SER A 284 -9.11 5.20 49.81
CA SER A 284 -9.24 5.26 48.35
C SER A 284 -8.93 3.90 47.73
N ALA A 285 -9.76 3.52 46.76
CA ALA A 285 -9.56 2.30 46.01
C ALA A 285 -8.43 2.41 44.97
N ASP A 286 -8.02 3.66 44.66
CA ASP A 286 -6.97 3.99 43.71
C ASP A 286 -5.63 4.19 44.42
N THR A 287 -4.61 3.51 43.94
CA THR A 287 -3.24 3.55 44.49
C THR A 287 -2.25 4.04 43.45
N PRO A 288 -1.31 4.94 43.80
CA PRO A 288 -0.34 5.46 42.85
C PRO A 288 0.66 4.38 42.42
N VAL A 289 0.98 4.35 41.13
CA VAL A 289 1.97 3.45 40.52
C VAL A 289 3.24 4.22 40.22
N THR A 290 4.39 3.64 40.58
CA THR A 290 5.70 4.25 40.36
C THR A 290 6.68 3.24 39.73
N GLY A 291 7.88 3.71 39.38
CA GLY A 291 8.96 2.85 38.89
C GLY A 291 8.67 2.16 37.56
N LEU A 292 9.09 0.89 37.46
CA LEU A 292 9.04 0.12 36.20
C LEU A 292 7.61 -0.11 35.70
N GLU A 293 6.65 -0.33 36.60
CA GLU A 293 5.25 -0.59 36.24
C GLU A 293 4.59 0.62 35.58
N LEU A 294 4.88 1.83 36.08
CA LEU A 294 4.45 3.08 35.44
C LEU A 294 5.03 3.22 34.04
N TRP A 295 6.31 2.91 33.85
CA TRP A 295 6.97 2.99 32.54
C TRP A 295 6.42 1.95 31.55
N LYS A 296 6.12 0.72 32.00
CA LYS A 296 5.44 -0.28 31.17
C LYS A 296 4.08 0.23 30.69
N GLY A 297 3.27 0.80 31.58
CA GLY A 297 1.97 1.39 31.22
C GLY A 297 2.11 2.56 30.24
N LYS A 298 3.06 3.48 30.49
CA LYS A 298 3.33 4.60 29.58
C LYS A 298 3.79 4.14 28.20
N ALA A 299 4.66 3.12 28.14
CA ALA A 299 5.10 2.53 26.89
C ALA A 299 3.94 1.89 26.12
N TRP A 300 3.05 1.16 26.82
CA TRP A 300 1.82 0.62 26.25
C TRP A 300 0.95 1.72 25.61
N VAL A 301 0.58 2.74 26.37
CA VAL A 301 -0.25 3.86 25.87
C VAL A 301 0.42 4.58 24.70
N LEU A 302 1.75 4.78 24.75
CA LEU A 302 2.52 5.38 23.66
C LEU A 302 2.44 4.53 22.39
N LEU A 303 2.61 3.20 22.50
CA LEU A 303 2.55 2.29 21.36
C LEU A 303 1.15 2.25 20.73
N VAL A 304 0.09 2.28 21.53
CA VAL A 304 -1.29 2.37 21.04
C VAL A 304 -1.51 3.67 20.27
N LYS A 305 -1.18 4.83 20.87
CA LYS A 305 -1.29 6.14 20.19
C LYS A 305 -0.46 6.21 18.91
N ALA A 306 0.77 5.69 18.94
CA ALA A 306 1.64 5.65 17.77
C ALA A 306 1.02 4.77 16.67
N SER A 307 0.47 3.61 17.02
CA SER A 307 -0.20 2.72 16.08
C SER A 307 -1.39 3.39 15.38
N ASP A 308 -2.24 4.08 16.14
CA ASP A 308 -3.39 4.80 15.58
C ASP A 308 -2.97 5.94 14.65
N HIS A 309 -2.01 6.76 15.07
CA HIS A 309 -1.51 7.86 14.24
C HIS A 309 -0.82 7.37 12.97
N ILE A 310 0.05 6.36 13.08
CA ILE A 310 0.76 5.80 11.92
C ILE A 310 -0.23 5.15 10.97
N THR A 311 -1.17 4.36 11.48
CA THR A 311 -2.18 3.71 10.63
C THR A 311 -3.07 4.75 9.95
N GLY A 312 -3.51 5.80 10.66
CA GLY A 312 -4.25 6.90 10.08
C GLY A 312 -3.47 7.62 8.97
N PHE A 313 -2.18 7.91 9.21
CA PHE A 313 -1.30 8.50 8.19
C PHE A 313 -1.14 7.58 6.96
N LEU A 314 -0.95 6.28 7.16
CA LEU A 314 -0.85 5.31 6.07
C LEU A 314 -2.15 5.24 5.25
N VAL A 315 -3.31 5.22 5.91
CA VAL A 315 -4.62 5.21 5.23
C VAL A 315 -4.81 6.49 4.40
N VAL A 316 -4.51 7.67 4.96
CA VAL A 316 -4.58 8.94 4.21
C VAL A 316 -3.60 8.94 3.05
N GLY A 317 -2.36 8.50 3.26
CA GLY A 317 -1.35 8.40 2.21
C GLY A 317 -1.78 7.48 1.07
N LEU A 318 -2.33 6.30 1.40
CA LEU A 318 -2.88 5.37 0.42
C LEU A 318 -4.07 5.96 -0.33
N ALA A 319 -4.97 6.68 0.34
CA ALA A 319 -6.09 7.36 -0.31
C ALA A 319 -5.61 8.44 -1.29
N VAL A 320 -4.61 9.24 -0.91
CA VAL A 320 -4.01 10.25 -1.79
C VAL A 320 -3.34 9.60 -3.00
N ILE A 321 -2.54 8.55 -2.81
CA ILE A 321 -1.87 7.84 -3.90
C ILE A 321 -2.90 7.16 -4.80
N GLY A 322 -3.92 6.51 -4.22
CA GLY A 322 -5.03 5.91 -4.95
C GLY A 322 -5.72 6.95 -5.84
N PHE A 323 -6.07 8.11 -5.28
CA PHE A 323 -6.63 9.22 -6.05
C PHE A 323 -5.69 9.68 -7.18
N LEU A 324 -4.40 9.87 -6.92
CA LEU A 324 -3.42 10.28 -7.93
C LEU A 324 -3.27 9.25 -9.05
N VAL A 325 -3.31 7.95 -8.71
CA VAL A 325 -3.27 6.85 -9.68
C VAL A 325 -4.54 6.86 -10.54
N PHE A 326 -5.73 6.98 -9.96
CA PHE A 326 -6.98 7.08 -10.72
C PHE A 326 -7.04 8.36 -11.58
N ALA A 327 -6.59 9.50 -11.05
CA ALA A 327 -6.53 10.76 -11.79
C ALA A 327 -5.56 10.65 -12.98
N ARG A 328 -4.38 10.04 -12.78
CA ARG A 328 -3.44 9.73 -13.86
C ARG A 328 -4.07 8.83 -14.90
N PHE A 329 -4.77 7.77 -14.49
CA PHE A 329 -5.46 6.89 -15.44
C PHE A 329 -6.52 7.63 -16.25
N GLY A 330 -7.37 8.45 -15.61
CA GLY A 330 -8.33 9.29 -16.30
C GLY A 330 -7.67 10.23 -17.32
N LEU A 331 -6.55 10.85 -16.92
CA LEU A 331 -5.73 11.68 -17.81
C LEU A 331 -5.15 10.89 -18.98
N MET A 332 -4.63 9.68 -18.73
CA MET A 332 -4.09 8.79 -19.76
C MET A 332 -5.16 8.43 -20.80
N LEU A 333 -6.37 8.06 -20.37
CA LEU A 333 -7.48 7.73 -21.28
C LEU A 333 -7.86 8.93 -22.15
N LEU A 334 -8.02 10.09 -21.53
CA LEU A 334 -8.37 11.34 -22.21
C LEU A 334 -7.29 11.75 -23.23
N LEU A 335 -6.04 11.85 -22.80
CA LEU A 335 -4.95 12.32 -23.66
C LEU A 335 -4.59 11.30 -24.74
N SER A 336 -4.77 10.00 -24.49
CA SER A 336 -4.62 8.98 -25.52
C SER A 336 -5.69 9.07 -26.60
N ALA A 337 -6.94 9.39 -26.21
CA ALA A 337 -8.00 9.68 -27.18
C ALA A 337 -7.69 10.93 -28.01
N VAL A 338 -7.17 12.00 -27.38
CA VAL A 338 -6.75 13.23 -28.07
C VAL A 338 -5.61 12.93 -29.06
N HIS A 339 -4.59 12.18 -28.64
CA HIS A 339 -3.50 11.74 -29.51
C HIS A 339 -4.05 10.97 -30.71
N ALA A 340 -4.85 9.92 -30.47
CA ALA A 340 -5.41 9.09 -31.53
C ALA A 340 -6.30 9.88 -32.50
N ARG A 341 -7.15 10.79 -32.01
CA ARG A 341 -7.96 11.67 -32.86
C ARG A 341 -7.09 12.58 -33.73
N ARG A 342 -5.98 13.09 -33.20
CA ARG A 342 -5.05 13.97 -33.92
C ARG A 342 -4.28 13.22 -35.00
N THR A 343 -3.66 12.09 -34.66
CA THR A 343 -2.77 11.34 -35.56
C THR A 343 -3.52 10.48 -36.57
N ARG A 344 -4.76 10.07 -36.25
CA ARG A 344 -5.62 9.29 -37.17
C ARG A 344 -6.59 10.15 -37.98
N ARG A 345 -6.53 11.48 -37.85
CA ARG A 345 -7.32 12.40 -38.68
C ARG A 345 -6.97 12.21 -40.15
N ARG A 346 -7.99 12.14 -41.03
CA ARG A 346 -7.79 12.06 -42.47
C ARG A 346 -6.96 13.27 -42.94
N GLY A 347 -5.84 13.00 -43.62
CA GLY A 347 -4.91 14.03 -44.10
C GLY A 347 -3.86 14.49 -43.08
N PHE A 348 -3.73 13.84 -41.91
CA PHE A 348 -2.63 14.12 -40.99
C PHE A 348 -1.27 13.87 -41.68
N ARG A 349 -0.38 14.87 -41.59
CA ARG A 349 1.01 14.83 -42.07
C ARG A 349 1.90 15.50 -41.04
N TRP A 350 3.12 15.01 -40.89
CA TRP A 350 4.11 15.57 -39.96
C TRP A 350 4.74 16.87 -40.45
N GLY A 351 4.85 17.02 -41.77
CA GLY A 351 5.28 18.25 -42.44
C GLY A 351 4.69 18.34 -43.85
N GLU A 352 5.14 19.32 -44.62
CA GLU A 352 4.62 19.59 -45.97
C GLU A 352 4.99 18.49 -46.97
N ARG A 353 6.20 17.92 -46.84
CA ARG A 353 6.74 16.87 -47.70
C ARG A 353 7.11 15.63 -46.87
N PRO A 354 6.93 14.41 -47.43
CA PRO A 354 7.44 13.20 -46.82
C PRO A 354 8.97 13.23 -46.73
N VAL A 355 9.51 12.65 -45.66
CA VAL A 355 10.96 12.42 -45.53
C VAL A 355 11.30 11.18 -46.35
N THR A 356 12.18 11.31 -47.34
CA THR A 356 12.56 10.25 -48.29
C THR A 356 14.06 9.98 -48.30
N GLU A 357 14.84 10.80 -47.61
CA GLU A 357 16.28 10.68 -47.47
C GLU A 357 16.65 9.33 -46.85
N PRO A 358 17.70 8.64 -47.35
CA PRO A 358 18.14 7.38 -46.76
C PRO A 358 18.59 7.54 -45.31
N VAL A 359 18.52 6.46 -44.53
CA VAL A 359 18.86 6.48 -43.10
C VAL A 359 19.82 5.36 -42.71
N SER A 360 20.58 5.58 -41.63
CA SER A 360 21.51 4.59 -41.08
C SER A 360 20.83 3.81 -39.96
N VAL A 361 20.67 2.50 -40.11
CA VAL A 361 20.12 1.62 -39.06
C VAL A 361 21.27 0.97 -38.30
N LEU A 362 21.33 1.21 -36.99
CA LEU A 362 22.34 0.65 -36.08
C LEU A 362 21.75 -0.53 -35.33
N VAL A 363 22.41 -1.69 -35.45
CA VAL A 363 22.04 -2.94 -34.77
C VAL A 363 23.22 -3.38 -33.90
N PRO A 364 23.26 -3.02 -32.60
CA PRO A 364 24.27 -3.53 -31.69
C PRO A 364 23.97 -5.01 -31.41
N ALA A 365 24.99 -5.85 -31.55
CA ALA A 365 24.86 -7.30 -31.41
C ALA A 365 25.91 -7.86 -30.46
N TYR A 366 25.49 -8.72 -29.54
CA TYR A 366 26.39 -9.48 -28.66
C TYR A 366 25.83 -10.86 -28.33
N ASN A 367 26.38 -11.89 -28.96
CA ASN A 367 25.92 -13.27 -28.86
C ASN A 367 24.42 -13.45 -29.23
N GLU A 368 24.07 -13.05 -30.45
CA GLU A 368 22.71 -13.06 -30.99
C GLU A 368 22.57 -14.01 -32.19
N ALA A 369 23.42 -15.03 -32.29
CA ALA A 369 23.47 -15.94 -33.44
C ALA A 369 22.11 -16.60 -33.77
N LYS A 370 21.20 -16.69 -32.80
CA LYS A 370 19.87 -17.30 -32.97
C LYS A 370 18.83 -16.40 -33.63
N CYS A 371 18.98 -15.09 -33.58
CA CYS A 371 17.96 -14.14 -34.03
C CYS A 371 18.49 -13.07 -35.00
N ILE A 372 19.80 -12.85 -35.05
CA ILE A 372 20.39 -11.76 -35.84
C ILE A 372 20.09 -11.87 -37.34
N GLU A 373 19.97 -13.09 -37.87
CA GLU A 373 19.63 -13.30 -39.28
C GLU A 373 18.23 -12.77 -39.60
N ASP A 374 17.22 -13.13 -38.78
CA ASP A 374 15.85 -12.65 -38.94
C ASP A 374 15.77 -11.13 -38.81
N THR A 375 16.51 -10.57 -37.85
CA THR A 375 16.64 -9.12 -37.65
C THR A 375 17.14 -8.43 -38.92
N VAL A 376 18.27 -8.87 -39.48
CA VAL A 376 18.87 -8.28 -40.69
C VAL A 376 17.96 -8.49 -41.91
N ARG A 377 17.39 -9.68 -42.10
CA ARG A 377 16.44 -9.96 -43.18
C ARG A 377 15.15 -9.14 -43.08
N SER A 378 14.73 -8.75 -41.88
CA SER A 378 13.59 -7.85 -41.69
C SER A 378 13.89 -6.43 -42.17
N LEU A 379 15.09 -5.93 -41.90
CA LEU A 379 15.54 -4.62 -42.35
C LEU A 379 15.66 -4.55 -43.88
N MET A 380 16.12 -5.61 -44.53
CA MET A 380 16.18 -5.69 -46.00
C MET A 380 14.81 -5.70 -46.69
N ARG A 381 13.72 -5.88 -45.94
CA ARG A 381 12.35 -5.73 -46.44
C ARG A 381 11.78 -4.32 -46.22
N SER A 382 12.60 -3.37 -45.79
CA SER A 382 12.19 -1.98 -45.54
C SER A 382 11.64 -1.32 -46.80
N GLU A 383 10.51 -0.63 -46.66
CA GLU A 383 9.89 0.21 -47.69
C GLU A 383 10.56 1.59 -47.82
N HIS A 384 11.59 1.86 -47.00
CA HIS A 384 12.38 3.08 -46.99
C HIS A 384 13.85 2.78 -47.30
N PRO A 385 14.59 3.64 -48.03
CA PRO A 385 16.02 3.43 -48.30
C PRO A 385 16.85 3.44 -47.01
N ILE A 386 17.66 2.40 -46.80
CA ILE A 386 18.49 2.25 -45.59
C ILE A 386 19.90 1.78 -45.92
N GLU A 387 20.85 2.12 -45.06
CA GLU A 387 22.03 1.27 -44.81
C GLU A 387 21.88 0.61 -43.44
N VAL A 388 22.44 -0.59 -43.28
CA VAL A 388 22.44 -1.31 -42.01
C VAL A 388 23.88 -1.46 -41.52
N LEU A 389 24.13 -1.01 -40.30
CA LEU A 389 25.39 -1.23 -39.59
C LEU A 389 25.11 -2.19 -38.43
N VAL A 390 25.63 -3.41 -38.54
CA VAL A 390 25.62 -4.38 -37.43
C VAL A 390 26.91 -4.20 -36.65
N ILE A 391 26.81 -3.79 -35.38
CA ILE A 391 27.95 -3.56 -34.50
C ILE A 391 28.12 -4.78 -33.59
N ASP A 392 29.04 -5.67 -33.96
CA ASP A 392 29.40 -6.84 -33.17
C ASP A 392 30.31 -6.43 -32.00
N ASP A 393 29.75 -6.46 -30.78
CA ASP A 393 30.42 -6.08 -29.53
C ASP A 393 31.21 -7.26 -28.93
N GLY A 394 31.97 -7.95 -29.77
CA GLY A 394 32.85 -9.05 -29.40
C GLY A 394 32.12 -10.38 -29.20
N SER A 395 31.23 -10.76 -30.11
CA SER A 395 30.46 -12.01 -29.99
C SER A 395 31.34 -13.26 -30.10
N THR A 396 30.95 -14.30 -29.38
CA THR A 396 31.67 -15.60 -29.30
C THR A 396 30.91 -16.74 -29.96
N ASP A 397 29.65 -16.55 -30.31
CA ASP A 397 28.74 -17.56 -30.85
C ASP A 397 28.65 -17.58 -32.39
N GLY A 398 29.43 -16.73 -33.07
CA GLY A 398 29.41 -16.63 -34.53
C GLY A 398 28.44 -15.59 -35.10
N THR A 399 27.81 -14.75 -34.28
CA THR A 399 26.90 -13.66 -34.72
C THR A 399 27.43 -12.88 -35.94
N ALA A 400 28.65 -12.33 -35.87
CA ALA A 400 29.25 -11.58 -36.99
C ALA A 400 29.40 -12.42 -38.27
N ARG A 401 29.79 -13.70 -38.15
CA ARG A 401 29.96 -14.60 -39.30
C ARG A 401 28.65 -14.89 -40.01
N ILE A 402 27.55 -14.98 -39.26
CA ILE A 402 26.20 -15.18 -39.82
C ILE A 402 25.84 -13.98 -40.70
N VAL A 403 26.00 -12.76 -40.18
CA VAL A 403 25.65 -11.54 -40.92
C VAL A 403 26.54 -11.34 -42.15
N GLU A 404 27.86 -11.53 -42.02
CA GLU A 404 28.79 -11.47 -43.15
C GLU A 404 28.46 -12.52 -44.23
N GLY A 405 28.05 -13.71 -43.81
CA GLY A 405 27.65 -14.80 -44.70
C GLY A 405 26.38 -14.53 -45.52
N LEU A 406 25.56 -13.53 -45.16
CA LEU A 406 24.38 -13.14 -45.93
C LEU A 406 24.73 -12.43 -47.24
N GLY A 407 25.93 -11.84 -47.36
CA GLY A 407 26.41 -11.20 -48.60
C GLY A 407 25.56 -10.02 -49.09
N LEU A 408 24.90 -9.30 -48.17
CA LEU A 408 23.98 -8.21 -48.50
C LEU A 408 24.75 -6.89 -48.70
N PRO A 409 24.59 -6.17 -49.84
CA PRO A 409 25.41 -5.01 -50.19
C PRO A 409 25.19 -3.80 -49.27
N ASP A 410 23.97 -3.63 -48.74
CA ASP A 410 23.60 -2.51 -47.85
C ASP A 410 23.83 -2.82 -46.37
N VAL A 411 24.48 -3.95 -46.05
CA VAL A 411 24.76 -4.39 -44.67
C VAL A 411 26.26 -4.39 -44.42
N ARG A 412 26.69 -3.67 -43.37
CA ARG A 412 28.09 -3.59 -42.93
C ARG A 412 28.23 -4.12 -41.51
N VAL A 413 29.19 -5.02 -41.29
CA VAL A 413 29.56 -5.47 -39.94
C VAL A 413 30.74 -4.66 -39.42
N ILE A 414 30.59 -4.09 -38.23
CA ILE A 414 31.64 -3.39 -37.49
C ILE A 414 31.94 -4.22 -36.25
N ARG A 415 33.18 -4.70 -36.12
CA ARG A 415 33.60 -5.50 -34.97
C ARG A 415 34.34 -4.64 -33.95
N GLN A 416 34.09 -4.85 -32.67
CA GLN A 416 34.82 -4.23 -31.56
C GLN A 416 35.02 -5.22 -30.40
N LEU A 417 35.89 -4.88 -29.46
CA LEU A 417 35.97 -5.59 -28.17
C LEU A 417 34.75 -5.24 -27.33
N ASN A 418 34.27 -6.20 -26.53
CA ASN A 418 33.09 -6.01 -25.70
C ASN A 418 33.23 -4.81 -24.76
N ALA A 419 32.47 -3.77 -25.05
CA ALA A 419 32.45 -2.50 -24.32
C ALA A 419 31.03 -2.09 -23.89
N GLY A 420 30.02 -2.92 -24.20
CA GLY A 420 28.63 -2.70 -23.85
C GLY A 420 27.86 -1.96 -24.95
N LYS A 421 26.52 -2.03 -24.83
CA LYS A 421 25.59 -1.48 -25.82
C LYS A 421 25.79 0.02 -26.11
N PRO A 422 25.98 0.92 -25.12
CA PRO A 422 26.23 2.34 -25.40
C PRO A 422 27.47 2.57 -26.27
N ALA A 423 28.58 1.87 -25.98
CA ALA A 423 29.80 1.96 -26.76
C ALA A 423 29.61 1.45 -28.20
N ALA A 424 28.91 0.33 -28.37
CA ALA A 424 28.56 -0.22 -29.68
C ALA A 424 27.69 0.75 -30.50
N LEU A 425 26.67 1.36 -29.89
CA LEU A 425 25.82 2.35 -30.55
C LEU A 425 26.60 3.61 -30.94
N ASN A 426 27.49 4.12 -30.08
CA ASN A 426 28.35 5.26 -30.40
C ASN A 426 29.33 4.94 -31.53
N ARG A 427 29.88 3.71 -31.57
CA ARG A 427 30.71 3.25 -32.68
C ARG A 427 29.92 3.18 -33.98
N GLY A 428 28.69 2.70 -33.93
CA GLY A 428 27.75 2.73 -35.05
C GLY A 428 27.48 4.16 -35.54
N LEU A 429 27.17 5.08 -34.62
CA LEU A 429 26.92 6.49 -34.91
C LEU A 429 28.11 7.16 -35.60
N ALA A 430 29.34 6.86 -35.18
CA ALA A 430 30.56 7.38 -35.81
C ALA A 430 30.79 6.85 -37.23
N ASN A 431 30.16 5.73 -37.60
CA ASN A 431 30.32 5.06 -38.90
C ASN A 431 29.10 5.19 -39.82
N ALA A 432 28.01 5.78 -39.33
CA ALA A 432 26.80 6.08 -40.09
C ALA A 432 27.08 7.11 -41.18
N ARG A 433 26.44 6.98 -42.34
CA ARG A 433 26.58 7.90 -43.47
C ARG A 433 25.53 9.00 -43.46
N TYR A 434 24.35 8.72 -42.94
CA TYR A 434 23.19 9.60 -43.06
C TYR A 434 22.93 10.41 -41.78
N ASP A 435 22.17 11.51 -41.90
CA ASP A 435 21.81 12.39 -40.77
C ASP A 435 20.77 11.76 -39.84
N LEU A 436 19.86 10.95 -40.39
CA LEU A 436 18.88 10.23 -39.59
C LEU A 436 19.39 8.84 -39.25
N VAL A 437 19.34 8.52 -37.96
CA VAL A 437 19.86 7.30 -37.38
C VAL A 437 18.74 6.54 -36.71
N VAL A 438 18.51 5.30 -37.11
CA VAL A 438 17.56 4.38 -36.47
C VAL A 438 18.35 3.42 -35.59
N MET A 439 17.91 3.23 -34.36
CA MET A 439 18.49 2.26 -33.42
C MET A 439 17.47 1.15 -33.16
N MET A 440 17.98 -0.08 -33.14
CA MET A 440 17.19 -1.30 -33.03
C MET A 440 17.98 -2.35 -32.25
N ASP A 441 17.33 -3.18 -31.43
CA ASP A 441 17.99 -4.31 -30.76
C ASP A 441 18.17 -5.48 -31.74
N GLY A 442 19.25 -6.26 -31.62
CA GLY A 442 19.54 -7.34 -32.59
C GLY A 442 18.68 -8.61 -32.45
N ASP A 443 17.71 -8.61 -31.53
CA ASP A 443 16.63 -9.60 -31.38
C ASP A 443 15.25 -9.08 -31.82
N THR A 444 15.22 -7.93 -32.51
CA THR A 444 13.98 -7.27 -32.93
C THR A 444 13.70 -7.54 -34.41
N VAL A 445 12.43 -7.54 -34.80
CA VAL A 445 12.01 -7.68 -36.20
C VAL A 445 11.13 -6.49 -36.56
N PHE A 446 11.50 -5.75 -37.60
CA PHE A 446 10.71 -4.61 -38.09
C PHE A 446 9.66 -5.05 -39.11
N GLU A 447 8.50 -4.39 -39.08
CA GLU A 447 7.56 -4.45 -40.22
C GLU A 447 8.18 -3.66 -41.40
N PRO A 448 7.85 -4.00 -42.66
CA PRO A 448 8.38 -3.31 -43.84
C PRO A 448 8.22 -1.78 -43.80
N ALA A 449 7.09 -1.30 -43.26
CA ALA A 449 6.77 0.12 -43.14
C ALA A 449 7.50 0.84 -41.98
N THR A 450 8.12 0.13 -41.03
CA THR A 450 8.52 0.69 -39.73
C THR A 450 9.53 1.82 -39.87
N VAL A 451 10.56 1.65 -40.70
CA VAL A 451 11.57 2.71 -40.92
C VAL A 451 10.92 3.93 -41.56
N ARG A 452 10.07 3.75 -42.57
CA ARG A 452 9.35 4.86 -43.22
C ARG A 452 8.56 5.66 -42.18
N GLU A 453 7.80 4.99 -41.31
CA GLU A 453 6.98 5.65 -40.31
C GLU A 453 7.81 6.35 -39.22
N LEU A 454 8.99 5.80 -38.86
CA LEU A 454 9.91 6.42 -37.90
C LEU A 454 10.51 7.74 -38.41
N VAL A 455 10.74 7.87 -39.71
CA VAL A 455 11.44 9.04 -40.26
C VAL A 455 10.53 10.22 -40.58
N GLN A 456 9.24 9.98 -40.86
CA GLN A 456 8.31 11.05 -41.21
C GLN A 456 8.24 12.22 -40.21
N PRO A 457 8.30 12.01 -38.87
CA PRO A 457 8.26 13.11 -37.92
C PRO A 457 9.43 14.10 -38.02
N PHE A 458 10.57 13.72 -38.62
CA PHE A 458 11.72 14.61 -38.80
C PHE A 458 11.50 15.71 -39.84
N ALA A 459 10.38 15.68 -40.56
CA ALA A 459 9.92 16.82 -41.37
C ALA A 459 9.73 18.10 -40.53
N ASP A 460 9.49 17.98 -39.21
CA ASP A 460 9.61 19.09 -38.27
C ASP A 460 11.07 19.18 -37.77
N PRO A 461 11.81 20.27 -38.08
CA PRO A 461 13.21 20.39 -37.71
C PRO A 461 13.45 20.43 -36.19
N ARG A 462 12.41 20.67 -35.39
CA ARG A 462 12.48 20.65 -33.91
C ARG A 462 12.46 19.24 -33.33
N VAL A 463 12.11 18.23 -34.13
CA VAL A 463 12.13 16.83 -33.70
C VAL A 463 13.56 16.33 -33.72
N GLY A 464 14.04 15.96 -32.53
CA GLY A 464 15.37 15.35 -32.35
C GLY A 464 15.31 13.83 -32.24
N ALA A 465 14.16 13.28 -31.82
CA ALA A 465 13.98 11.84 -31.74
C ALA A 465 12.51 11.39 -31.85
N VAL A 466 12.33 10.13 -32.24
CA VAL A 466 11.05 9.47 -32.47
C VAL A 466 11.06 8.11 -31.78
N ALA A 467 10.06 7.88 -30.93
CA ALA A 467 9.79 6.59 -30.33
C ALA A 467 8.83 5.78 -31.22
N GLY A 468 9.21 4.54 -31.53
CA GLY A 468 8.31 3.58 -32.18
C GLY A 468 7.48 2.77 -31.19
N ASN A 469 6.72 1.84 -31.74
CA ASN A 469 5.79 0.96 -31.06
C ASN A 469 6.36 -0.45 -30.94
N ALA A 470 7.02 -0.74 -29.81
CA ALA A 470 7.50 -2.09 -29.50
C ALA A 470 6.32 -3.02 -29.18
N LYS A 471 6.34 -4.23 -29.74
CA LYS A 471 5.34 -5.29 -29.61
C LYS A 471 6.03 -6.60 -29.20
N VAL A 472 5.31 -7.43 -28.44
CA VAL A 472 5.81 -8.74 -28.01
C VAL A 472 5.52 -9.78 -29.10
N GLY A 473 6.57 -10.46 -29.58
CA GLY A 473 6.46 -11.50 -30.61
C GLY A 473 5.97 -12.86 -30.07
N ASN A 474 6.51 -13.30 -28.93
CA ASN A 474 6.27 -14.61 -28.32
C ASN A 474 5.20 -14.57 -27.21
N LYS A 475 3.97 -14.18 -27.58
CA LYS A 475 2.85 -13.97 -26.64
C LYS A 475 2.12 -15.23 -26.15
N ASP A 476 2.46 -16.40 -26.69
CA ASP A 476 1.77 -17.67 -26.41
C ASP A 476 2.15 -18.27 -25.05
N THR A 477 3.18 -17.73 -24.38
CA THR A 477 3.55 -18.10 -23.02
C THR A 477 2.83 -17.19 -22.01
N LEU A 478 2.64 -17.66 -20.76
CA LEU A 478 2.02 -16.84 -19.71
C LEU A 478 2.81 -15.54 -19.43
N ILE A 479 4.14 -15.62 -19.39
CA ILE A 479 5.01 -14.44 -19.22
C ILE A 479 4.89 -13.50 -20.43
N GLY A 480 4.89 -14.06 -21.64
CA GLY A 480 4.70 -13.31 -22.88
C GLY A 480 3.34 -12.59 -22.92
N ALA A 481 2.26 -13.25 -22.49
CA ALA A 481 0.93 -12.65 -22.39
C ALA A 481 0.90 -11.51 -21.37
N TRP A 482 1.48 -11.68 -20.18
CA TRP A 482 1.57 -10.61 -19.19
C TRP A 482 2.40 -9.42 -19.66
N GLN A 483 3.53 -9.66 -20.33
CA GLN A 483 4.31 -8.58 -20.95
C GLN A 483 3.55 -7.90 -22.08
N HIS A 484 2.78 -8.64 -22.88
CA HIS A 484 1.95 -8.06 -23.93
C HIS A 484 0.89 -7.11 -23.33
N ILE A 485 0.20 -7.51 -22.26
CA ILE A 485 -0.73 -6.63 -21.52
C ILE A 485 -0.01 -5.36 -21.07
N GLU A 486 1.17 -5.48 -20.48
CA GLU A 486 1.95 -4.34 -20.01
C GLU A 486 2.44 -3.43 -21.15
N TYR A 487 2.86 -3.99 -22.29
CA TYR A 487 3.30 -3.19 -23.43
C TYR A 487 2.16 -2.35 -23.99
N VAL A 488 0.96 -2.95 -24.10
CA VAL A 488 -0.22 -2.26 -24.62
C VAL A 488 -0.76 -1.24 -23.60
N MET A 489 -1.01 -1.67 -22.36
CA MET A 489 -1.62 -0.85 -21.31
C MET A 489 -0.63 0.13 -20.66
N GLY A 490 0.58 -0.35 -20.35
CA GLY A 490 1.58 0.37 -19.56
C GLY A 490 2.56 1.19 -20.39
N PHE A 491 2.90 0.78 -21.62
CA PHE A 491 3.83 1.56 -22.45
C PHE A 491 3.14 2.33 -23.57
N ASN A 492 2.33 1.69 -24.41
CA ASN A 492 1.76 2.35 -25.57
C ASN A 492 0.71 3.41 -25.20
N LEU A 493 -0.13 3.13 -24.20
CA LEU A 493 -1.07 4.12 -23.69
C LEU A 493 -0.33 5.31 -23.03
N ASP A 494 0.68 5.02 -22.20
CA ASP A 494 1.52 6.04 -21.57
C ASP A 494 2.22 6.93 -22.61
N ARG A 495 2.80 6.34 -23.65
CA ARG A 495 3.50 7.08 -24.73
C ARG A 495 2.60 8.09 -25.40
N ARG A 496 1.32 7.76 -25.64
CA ARG A 496 0.37 8.70 -26.24
C ARG A 496 0.09 9.89 -25.31
N MET A 497 -0.08 9.63 -24.01
CA MET A 497 -0.21 10.68 -23.01
C MET A 497 1.04 11.58 -23.00
N TYR A 498 2.23 10.99 -22.90
CA TYR A 498 3.49 11.72 -22.83
C TYR A 498 3.83 12.49 -24.12
N ASP A 499 3.43 12.00 -25.30
CA ASP A 499 3.57 12.71 -26.57
C ASP A 499 2.72 13.99 -26.61
N VAL A 500 1.49 13.94 -26.09
CA VAL A 500 0.61 15.11 -25.97
C VAL A 500 1.17 16.11 -24.96
N LEU A 501 1.65 15.62 -23.81
CA LEU A 501 2.30 16.45 -22.78
C LEU A 501 3.69 16.96 -23.21
N ARG A 502 4.28 16.36 -24.26
CA ARG A 502 5.63 16.61 -24.76
C ARG A 502 6.72 16.38 -23.70
N CYS A 503 6.63 15.25 -23.00
CA CYS A 503 7.58 14.86 -21.96
C CYS A 503 7.81 13.34 -21.93
N MET A 504 8.01 12.75 -23.11
CA MET A 504 8.32 11.33 -23.27
C MET A 504 9.53 10.94 -22.42
N PRO A 505 9.40 10.01 -21.46
CA PRO A 505 10.52 9.71 -20.59
C PRO A 505 11.53 8.73 -21.20
N THR A 506 11.07 7.87 -22.11
CA THR A 506 11.87 6.77 -22.67
C THR A 506 11.46 6.47 -24.10
N ILE A 507 12.43 6.50 -25.02
CA ILE A 507 12.36 5.89 -26.34
C ILE A 507 12.77 4.42 -26.18
N PRO A 508 11.99 3.43 -26.66
CA PRO A 508 12.40 2.04 -26.53
C PRO A 508 13.68 1.75 -27.32
N GLY A 509 14.68 1.12 -26.68
CA GLY A 509 15.92 0.70 -27.35
C GLY A 509 15.72 -0.19 -28.59
N ALA A 510 14.62 -0.95 -28.62
CA ALA A 510 14.26 -1.82 -29.74
C ALA A 510 13.75 -1.07 -30.99
N VAL A 511 13.23 0.16 -30.83
CA VAL A 511 12.63 0.92 -31.94
C VAL A 511 12.66 2.43 -31.65
N GLY A 512 13.75 3.06 -32.07
CA GLY A 512 13.93 4.51 -31.95
C GLY A 512 14.61 5.09 -33.18
N ALA A 513 14.29 6.33 -33.50
CA ALA A 513 15.01 7.10 -34.53
C ALA A 513 15.44 8.45 -33.97
N PHE A 514 16.58 8.94 -34.45
CA PHE A 514 17.26 10.11 -33.93
C PHE A 514 17.85 10.94 -35.06
N ARG A 515 17.87 12.26 -34.85
CA ARG A 515 18.71 13.15 -35.64
C ARG A 515 20.15 13.04 -35.13
N ARG A 516 21.12 12.82 -36.01
CA ARG A 516 22.55 12.73 -35.66
C ARG A 516 23.00 13.97 -34.89
N SER A 517 22.67 15.16 -35.39
CA SER A 517 23.01 16.41 -34.71
C SER A 517 22.45 16.51 -33.29
N ALA A 518 21.31 15.88 -33.02
CA ALA A 518 20.71 15.85 -31.69
C ALA A 518 21.50 14.92 -30.76
N LEU A 519 21.88 13.73 -31.23
CA LEU A 519 22.72 12.79 -30.49
C LEU A 519 24.11 13.37 -30.19
N GLU A 520 24.76 13.98 -31.18
CA GLU A 520 26.10 14.57 -31.02
C GLU A 520 26.09 15.72 -30.00
N ARG A 521 25.06 16.57 -30.02
CA ARG A 521 24.94 17.71 -29.10
C ARG A 521 24.78 17.29 -27.63
N VAL A 522 24.14 16.15 -27.39
CA VAL A 522 23.99 15.59 -26.02
C VAL A 522 25.09 14.61 -25.63
N GLY A 523 26.09 14.38 -26.50
CA GLY A 523 27.25 13.54 -26.22
C GLY A 523 27.09 12.04 -26.55
N GLY A 524 26.08 11.68 -27.35
CA GLY A 524 25.80 10.30 -27.73
C GLY A 524 25.19 9.44 -26.62
N MET A 525 25.27 8.11 -26.74
CA MET A 525 24.74 7.16 -25.77
C MET A 525 25.66 7.07 -24.55
N SER A 526 25.15 7.41 -23.37
CA SER A 526 25.88 7.35 -22.11
C SER A 526 25.89 5.93 -21.51
N ASP A 527 26.98 5.57 -20.85
CA ASP A 527 27.14 4.35 -20.05
C ASP A 527 26.99 4.58 -18.53
N ASP A 528 26.62 5.80 -18.11
CA ASP A 528 26.43 6.17 -16.71
C ASP A 528 25.27 5.41 -16.04
N THR A 529 24.30 4.96 -16.83
CA THR A 529 23.07 4.32 -16.36
C THR A 529 22.83 2.99 -17.05
N LEU A 530 22.11 2.09 -16.38
CA LEU A 530 21.71 0.79 -16.96
C LEU A 530 20.55 0.88 -17.97
N ALA A 531 19.92 2.04 -18.09
CA ALA A 531 18.81 2.34 -19.00
C ALA A 531 19.23 3.49 -19.91
N GLU A 532 20.16 3.19 -20.83
CA GLU A 532 20.76 4.15 -21.76
C GLU A 532 19.72 4.88 -22.62
N ASP A 533 18.63 4.19 -22.92
CA ASP A 533 17.50 4.65 -23.73
C ASP A 533 16.64 5.70 -23.01
N THR A 534 16.47 5.54 -21.70
CA THR A 534 15.82 6.51 -20.82
C THR A 534 16.72 7.72 -20.61
N ASP A 535 18.00 7.50 -20.35
CA ASP A 535 18.98 8.57 -20.14
C ASP A 535 19.09 9.50 -21.35
N ILE A 536 19.29 8.94 -22.55
CA ILE A 536 19.37 9.74 -23.79
C ILE A 536 18.09 10.53 -24.06
N THR A 537 16.93 9.94 -23.77
CA THR A 537 15.63 10.62 -23.96
C THR A 537 15.51 11.83 -23.05
N MET A 538 15.90 11.69 -21.78
CA MET A 538 15.92 12.81 -20.83
C MET A 538 16.95 13.88 -21.22
N ALA A 539 18.13 13.48 -21.70
CA ALA A 539 19.16 14.41 -22.17
C ALA A 539 18.67 15.25 -23.36
N LEU A 540 18.04 14.63 -24.36
CA LEU A 540 17.45 15.31 -25.50
C LEU A 540 16.38 16.33 -25.10
N HIS A 541 15.53 15.96 -24.13
CA HIS A 541 14.53 16.89 -23.59
C HIS A 541 15.14 18.10 -22.89
N ARG A 542 16.21 17.90 -22.10
CA ARG A 542 16.92 18.99 -21.42
C ARG A 542 17.59 19.95 -22.41
N ASP A 543 18.15 19.39 -23.46
CA ASP A 543 18.76 20.13 -24.55
C ASP A 543 17.74 20.80 -25.51
N GLY A 544 16.45 20.53 -25.30
CA GLY A 544 15.35 21.26 -25.95
C GLY A 544 14.78 20.62 -27.21
N TRP A 545 15.21 19.41 -27.54
CA TRP A 545 14.63 18.65 -28.63
C TRP A 545 13.22 18.18 -28.31
N ARG A 546 12.40 18.11 -29.34
CA ARG A 546 11.12 17.41 -29.26
C ARG A 546 11.33 15.92 -29.50
N VAL A 547 10.83 15.13 -28.56
CA VAL A 547 10.67 13.68 -28.70
C VAL A 547 9.19 13.40 -28.98
N VAL A 548 8.91 12.60 -30.01
CA VAL A 548 7.53 12.30 -30.45
C VAL A 548 7.29 10.79 -30.58
N TYR A 549 6.02 10.39 -30.62
CA TYR A 549 5.63 8.99 -30.77
C TYR A 549 5.04 8.68 -32.16
N ALA A 550 5.61 7.68 -32.84
CA ALA A 550 5.13 7.15 -34.11
C ALA A 550 4.40 5.81 -33.90
N GLU A 551 3.08 5.86 -33.66
CA GLU A 551 2.29 4.66 -33.28
C GLU A 551 2.27 3.54 -34.33
N LYS A 552 2.51 3.88 -35.60
CA LYS A 552 2.53 2.96 -36.75
C LYS A 552 3.89 2.31 -36.99
N ALA A 553 4.96 2.82 -36.40
CA ALA A 553 6.30 2.24 -36.50
C ALA A 553 6.42 1.02 -35.58
N ARG A 554 6.03 -0.16 -36.05
CA ARG A 554 5.91 -1.37 -35.21
C ARG A 554 7.17 -2.24 -35.27
N ALA A 555 7.60 -2.71 -34.12
CA ALA A 555 8.76 -3.58 -34.00
C ALA A 555 8.46 -4.73 -33.03
N TRP A 556 8.78 -5.95 -33.43
CA TRP A 556 8.46 -7.17 -32.69
C TRP A 556 9.70 -7.68 -31.93
N THR A 557 9.61 -7.78 -30.61
CA THR A 557 10.74 -8.10 -29.70
C THR A 557 10.48 -9.38 -28.90
N GLU A 558 11.56 -10.04 -28.45
CA GLU A 558 11.50 -11.26 -27.62
C GLU A 558 11.30 -10.95 -26.15
N ALA A 559 10.11 -11.31 -25.64
CA ALA A 559 9.84 -11.32 -24.22
C ALA A 559 10.64 -12.45 -23.53
N PRO A 560 11.08 -12.24 -22.27
CA PRO A 560 11.62 -13.29 -21.41
C PRO A 560 10.71 -14.53 -21.35
N GLU A 561 11.31 -15.71 -21.42
CA GLU A 561 10.59 -16.99 -21.31
C GLU A 561 10.64 -17.57 -19.89
N SER A 562 11.50 -17.02 -19.03
CA SER A 562 11.67 -17.47 -17.65
C SER A 562 11.57 -16.33 -16.65
N VAL A 563 11.15 -16.67 -15.43
CA VAL A 563 11.09 -15.72 -14.29
C VAL A 563 12.45 -15.09 -14.00
N GLN A 564 13.55 -15.84 -14.17
CA GLN A 564 14.90 -15.33 -13.94
C GLN A 564 15.31 -14.27 -14.98
N GLN A 565 14.99 -14.50 -16.26
CA GLN A 565 15.22 -13.52 -17.32
C GLN A 565 14.35 -12.27 -17.10
N LEU A 566 13.08 -12.46 -16.76
CA LEU A 566 12.16 -11.38 -16.43
C LEU A 566 12.68 -10.55 -15.25
N TRP A 567 13.16 -11.21 -14.18
CA TRP A 567 13.75 -10.54 -13.02
C TRP A 567 14.92 -9.63 -13.42
N SER A 568 15.89 -10.18 -14.16
CA SER A 568 17.07 -9.44 -14.61
C SER A 568 16.69 -8.23 -15.46
N GLN A 569 15.72 -8.39 -16.38
CA GLN A 569 15.21 -7.30 -17.21
C GLN A 569 14.58 -6.20 -16.35
N ARG A 570 13.65 -6.57 -15.45
CA ARG A 570 12.89 -5.62 -14.64
C ARG A 570 13.75 -4.89 -13.63
N TYR A 571 14.73 -5.59 -13.07
CA TYR A 571 15.71 -5.00 -12.17
C TYR A 571 16.55 -3.94 -12.90
N ARG A 572 17.05 -4.27 -14.10
CA ARG A 572 17.81 -3.33 -14.94
C ARG A 572 16.99 -2.10 -15.30
N TRP A 573 15.74 -2.28 -15.72
CA TRP A 573 14.86 -1.18 -16.09
C TRP A 573 14.52 -0.29 -14.90
N SER A 574 14.13 -0.89 -13.78
CA SER A 574 13.75 -0.14 -12.57
C SER A 574 14.93 0.63 -12.00
N TYR A 575 16.08 -0.03 -11.83
CA TYR A 575 17.27 0.61 -11.28
C TYR A 575 17.86 1.64 -12.25
N GLY A 576 17.95 1.32 -13.55
CA GLY A 576 18.42 2.25 -14.58
C GLY A 576 17.55 3.50 -14.70
N THR A 577 16.22 3.36 -14.59
CA THR A 577 15.30 4.50 -14.55
C THR A 577 15.56 5.38 -13.34
N MET A 578 15.77 4.81 -12.14
CA MET A 578 16.12 5.58 -10.95
C MET A 578 17.46 6.32 -11.12
N GLN A 579 18.45 5.70 -11.75
CA GLN A 579 19.73 6.34 -12.07
C GLN A 579 19.54 7.53 -13.03
N ALA A 580 18.73 7.37 -14.08
CA ALA A 580 18.44 8.43 -15.04
C ALA A 580 17.70 9.61 -14.38
N ILE A 581 16.66 9.33 -13.56
CA ILE A 581 15.95 10.36 -12.78
C ILE A 581 16.94 11.12 -11.89
N TRP A 582 17.83 10.40 -11.19
CA TRP A 582 18.82 11.01 -10.32
C TRP A 582 19.83 11.87 -11.11
N LYS A 583 20.37 11.37 -12.21
CA LYS A 583 21.27 12.10 -13.11
C LYS A 583 20.63 13.39 -13.62
N HIS A 584 19.33 13.35 -13.94
CA HIS A 584 18.59 14.48 -14.51
C HIS A 584 17.79 15.32 -13.50
N ARG A 585 17.91 15.07 -12.19
CA ARG A 585 17.14 15.74 -11.12
C ARG A 585 17.18 17.27 -11.12
N ARG A 586 18.26 17.87 -11.63
CA ARG A 586 18.41 19.33 -11.71
C ARG A 586 17.42 19.97 -12.69
N ALA A 587 16.90 19.20 -13.64
CA ALA A 587 15.88 19.68 -14.59
C ALA A 587 14.62 20.22 -13.90
N LEU A 588 14.32 19.80 -12.66
CA LEU A 588 13.20 20.33 -11.86
C LEU A 588 13.26 21.85 -11.67
N PHE A 589 14.48 22.40 -11.56
CA PHE A 589 14.73 23.81 -11.22
C PHE A 589 15.31 24.61 -12.40
N GLU A 590 15.63 23.94 -13.50
CA GLU A 590 16.17 24.57 -14.71
C GLU A 590 15.09 25.37 -15.48
N ARG A 591 15.50 26.51 -16.04
CA ARG A 591 14.67 27.33 -16.93
C ARG A 591 14.97 26.99 -18.39
N GLY A 592 14.15 27.48 -19.33
CA GLY A 592 14.36 27.26 -20.75
C GLY A 592 13.88 25.88 -21.24
N PRO A 593 14.54 25.28 -22.25
CA PRO A 593 14.06 24.05 -22.90
C PRO A 593 13.91 22.85 -21.95
N SER A 594 14.78 22.70 -20.94
CA SER A 594 14.63 21.70 -19.86
C SER A 594 13.33 21.82 -19.06
N GLY A 595 12.74 23.01 -18.99
CA GLY A 595 11.74 23.35 -17.98
C GLY A 595 10.41 22.60 -18.11
N ARG A 596 10.02 22.12 -19.30
CA ARG A 596 8.75 21.36 -19.46
C ARG A 596 8.91 19.92 -19.00
N PHE A 597 9.93 19.21 -19.50
CA PHE A 597 10.22 17.85 -19.06
C PHE A 597 10.51 17.82 -17.55
N GLY A 598 11.31 18.78 -17.07
CA GLY A 598 11.60 18.94 -15.65
C GLY A 598 10.36 19.15 -14.79
N ARG A 599 9.43 20.04 -15.14
CA ARG A 599 8.28 20.35 -14.27
C ARG A 599 7.10 19.39 -14.39
N VAL A 600 7.01 18.62 -15.48
CA VAL A 600 5.87 17.72 -15.74
C VAL A 600 6.32 16.28 -15.87
N GLY A 601 7.25 15.98 -16.78
CA GLY A 601 7.72 14.61 -17.06
C GLY A 601 8.42 13.97 -15.86
N LEU A 602 9.41 14.66 -15.29
CA LEU A 602 10.23 14.10 -14.22
C LEU A 602 9.42 13.80 -12.92
N PRO A 603 8.50 14.67 -12.47
CA PRO A 603 7.60 14.35 -11.36
C PRO A 603 6.66 13.18 -11.67
N LEU A 604 6.07 13.11 -12.87
CA LEU A 604 5.18 12.01 -13.26
C LEU A 604 5.92 10.67 -13.24
N VAL A 605 7.11 10.60 -13.83
CA VAL A 605 7.94 9.40 -13.86
C VAL A 605 8.38 9.00 -12.45
N SER A 606 8.84 9.97 -11.64
CA SER A 606 9.27 9.70 -10.27
C SER A 606 8.11 9.20 -9.40
N LEU A 607 6.95 9.84 -9.50
CA LEU A 607 5.79 9.46 -8.71
C LEU A 607 5.26 8.09 -9.12
N PHE A 608 5.09 7.83 -10.42
CA PHE A 608 4.34 6.66 -10.87
C PHE A 608 5.18 5.45 -11.28
N MET A 609 6.46 5.64 -11.64
CA MET A 609 7.36 4.51 -11.93
C MET A 609 8.22 4.12 -10.72
N VAL A 610 8.36 5.00 -9.72
CA VAL A 610 9.28 4.80 -8.59
C VAL A 610 8.56 4.80 -7.24
N VAL A 611 7.79 5.84 -6.91
CA VAL A 611 7.14 5.97 -5.57
C VAL A 611 5.87 5.12 -5.44
N ALA A 612 4.91 5.23 -6.35
CA ALA A 612 3.63 4.52 -6.24
C ALA A 612 3.79 2.99 -6.23
N PRO A 613 4.65 2.37 -7.08
CA PRO A 613 4.88 0.93 -7.03
C PRO A 613 5.56 0.46 -5.73
N LEU A 614 6.34 1.31 -5.04
CA LEU A 614 6.94 0.99 -3.74
C LEU A 614 5.88 0.89 -2.64
N LEU A 615 4.79 1.63 -2.76
CA LEU A 615 3.72 1.69 -1.76
C LEU A 615 2.59 0.69 -2.05
N ALA A 616 2.56 0.10 -3.25
CA ALA A 616 1.59 -0.91 -3.64
C ALA A 616 1.51 -2.14 -2.70
N PRO A 617 2.61 -2.67 -2.11
CA PRO A 617 2.52 -3.76 -1.13
C PRO A 617 1.68 -3.42 0.11
N LEU A 618 1.62 -2.13 0.50
CA LEU A 618 0.77 -1.70 1.62
C LEU A 618 -0.71 -1.92 1.31
N ILE A 619 -1.14 -1.75 0.06
CA ILE A 619 -2.53 -2.02 -0.35
C ILE A 619 -2.89 -3.48 -0.06
N ASP A 620 -1.99 -4.42 -0.38
CA ASP A 620 -2.21 -5.85 -0.15
C ASP A 620 -2.20 -6.19 1.35
N ILE A 621 -1.37 -5.51 2.15
CA ILE A 621 -1.37 -5.66 3.62
C ILE A 621 -2.70 -5.16 4.22
N PHE A 622 -3.16 -3.99 3.80
CA PHE A 622 -4.44 -3.43 4.25
C PHE A 622 -5.64 -4.22 3.74
N LEU A 623 -5.55 -4.85 2.56
CA LEU A 623 -6.53 -5.81 2.06
C LEU A 623 -6.64 -7.00 3.01
N VAL A 624 -5.52 -7.65 3.34
CA VAL A 624 -5.51 -8.78 4.28
C VAL A 624 -6.02 -8.34 5.66
N TYR A 625 -5.56 -7.20 6.17
CA TYR A 625 -6.06 -6.63 7.42
C TYR A 625 -7.60 -6.43 7.39
N GLY A 626 -8.11 -5.80 6.34
CA GLY A 626 -9.54 -5.54 6.17
C GLY A 626 -10.40 -6.79 5.92
N LEU A 627 -9.80 -7.88 5.42
CA LEU A 627 -10.48 -9.16 5.26
C LEU A 627 -10.60 -9.92 6.58
N VAL A 628 -9.56 -9.86 7.42
CA VAL A 628 -9.50 -10.60 8.68
C VAL A 628 -10.15 -9.85 9.84
N PHE A 629 -10.00 -8.52 9.88
CA PHE A 629 -10.39 -7.68 11.03
C PHE A 629 -11.35 -6.53 10.68
N GLY A 630 -11.44 -6.18 9.39
CA GLY A 630 -12.32 -5.11 8.92
C GLY A 630 -13.68 -5.62 8.43
N PRO A 631 -14.53 -4.72 7.88
CA PRO A 631 -15.76 -5.10 7.21
C PRO A 631 -15.45 -5.87 5.91
N THR A 632 -15.37 -7.20 6.02
CA THR A 632 -14.94 -8.10 4.94
C THR A 632 -15.68 -7.85 3.63
N GLU A 633 -16.99 -7.63 3.67
CA GLU A 633 -17.83 -7.37 2.51
C GLU A 633 -17.45 -6.07 1.78
N LYS A 634 -17.18 -4.99 2.53
CA LYS A 634 -16.76 -3.70 1.96
C LYS A 634 -15.35 -3.80 1.39
N THR A 635 -14.46 -4.51 2.07
CA THR A 635 -13.09 -4.76 1.63
C THR A 635 -13.07 -5.53 0.31
N ILE A 636 -13.87 -6.60 0.21
CA ILE A 636 -14.02 -7.41 -1.03
C ILE A 636 -14.60 -6.56 -2.16
N ALA A 637 -15.67 -5.79 -1.89
CA ALA A 637 -16.30 -4.94 -2.89
C ALA A 637 -15.33 -3.88 -3.44
N ALA A 638 -14.58 -3.21 -2.56
CA ALA A 638 -13.56 -2.24 -2.96
C ALA A 638 -12.47 -2.88 -3.84
N TRP A 639 -11.99 -4.08 -3.47
CA TRP A 639 -10.99 -4.81 -4.24
C TRP A 639 -11.48 -5.15 -5.65
N PHE A 640 -12.67 -5.73 -5.78
CA PHE A 640 -13.25 -6.04 -7.07
C PHE A 640 -13.55 -4.77 -7.89
N GLY A 641 -13.91 -3.66 -7.24
CA GLY A 641 -14.05 -2.36 -7.90
C GLY A 641 -12.75 -1.89 -8.56
N VAL A 642 -11.61 -1.98 -7.85
CA VAL A 642 -10.29 -1.63 -8.41
C VAL A 642 -9.94 -2.55 -9.59
N LEU A 643 -10.15 -3.86 -9.45
CA LEU A 643 -9.90 -4.83 -10.52
C LEU A 643 -10.78 -4.56 -11.76
N ALA A 644 -12.05 -4.21 -11.57
CA ALA A 644 -12.96 -3.89 -12.66
C ALA A 644 -12.51 -2.63 -13.42
N VAL A 645 -12.09 -1.57 -12.71
CA VAL A 645 -11.54 -0.36 -13.34
C VAL A 645 -10.28 -0.69 -14.12
N GLN A 646 -9.38 -1.50 -13.55
CA GLN A 646 -8.14 -1.90 -14.22
C GLN A 646 -8.43 -2.72 -15.50
N ALA A 647 -9.38 -3.66 -15.44
CA ALA A 647 -9.80 -4.46 -16.58
C ALA A 647 -10.44 -3.59 -17.68
N ALA A 648 -11.29 -2.63 -17.31
CA ALA A 648 -11.88 -1.68 -18.27
C ALA A 648 -10.81 -0.82 -18.97
N CYS A 649 -9.82 -0.33 -18.22
CA CYS A 649 -8.68 0.41 -18.77
C CYS A 649 -7.83 -0.46 -19.72
N ALA A 650 -7.55 -1.70 -19.34
CA ALA A 650 -6.82 -2.64 -20.18
C ALA A 650 -7.60 -2.93 -21.48
N ALA A 651 -8.90 -3.19 -21.38
CA ALA A 651 -9.76 -3.38 -22.55
C ALA A 651 -9.75 -2.17 -23.49
N TYR A 652 -9.86 -0.95 -22.95
CA TYR A 652 -9.75 0.27 -23.75
C TYR A 652 -8.40 0.38 -24.48
N ALA A 653 -7.28 0.11 -23.80
CA ALA A 653 -5.96 0.17 -24.40
C ALA A 653 -5.81 -0.83 -25.56
N PHE A 654 -6.32 -2.06 -25.39
CA PHE A 654 -6.31 -3.09 -26.43
C PHE A 654 -7.17 -2.71 -27.63
N LEU A 655 -8.38 -2.18 -27.39
CA LEU A 655 -9.26 -1.68 -28.45
C LEU A 655 -8.60 -0.53 -29.23
N LEU A 656 -7.89 0.37 -28.53
CA LEU A 656 -7.20 1.50 -29.15
C LEU A 656 -6.04 1.06 -30.05
N ASP A 657 -5.31 0.02 -29.64
CA ASP A 657 -4.20 -0.59 -30.38
C ASP A 657 -4.65 -1.62 -31.44
N ARG A 658 -5.94 -1.98 -31.45
CA ARG A 658 -6.55 -3.04 -32.29
C ARG A 658 -5.94 -4.42 -32.01
N GLU A 659 -5.66 -4.70 -30.74
CA GLU A 659 -5.18 -6.01 -30.28
C GLU A 659 -6.36 -6.89 -29.84
N PRO A 660 -6.28 -8.22 -30.00
CA PRO A 660 -7.32 -9.13 -29.51
C PRO A 660 -7.40 -9.09 -27.98
N LEU A 661 -8.60 -9.11 -27.41
CA LEU A 661 -8.81 -9.03 -25.95
C LEU A 661 -8.44 -10.32 -25.21
N THR A 662 -8.21 -11.43 -25.91
CA THR A 662 -7.91 -12.76 -25.33
C THR A 662 -6.82 -12.75 -24.25
N PRO A 663 -5.69 -12.02 -24.38
CA PRO A 663 -4.67 -11.99 -23.33
C PRO A 663 -5.17 -11.47 -21.98
N LEU A 664 -6.22 -10.62 -21.96
CA LEU A 664 -6.79 -10.06 -20.72
C LEU A 664 -7.42 -11.11 -19.81
N ILE A 665 -7.70 -12.32 -20.29
CA ILE A 665 -8.13 -13.45 -19.45
C ILE A 665 -7.07 -13.75 -18.37
N SER A 666 -5.79 -13.50 -18.66
CA SER A 666 -4.69 -13.70 -17.71
C SER A 666 -4.48 -12.55 -16.72
N LEU A 667 -5.24 -11.44 -16.83
CA LEU A 667 -5.11 -10.24 -16.01
C LEU A 667 -5.34 -10.50 -14.50
N PRO A 668 -6.33 -11.30 -14.06
CA PRO A 668 -6.49 -11.61 -12.64
C PRO A 668 -5.27 -12.34 -12.07
N LEU A 669 -4.72 -13.30 -12.82
CA LEU A 669 -3.51 -14.03 -12.41
C LEU A 669 -2.28 -13.12 -12.39
N GLN A 670 -2.22 -12.13 -13.29
CA GLN A 670 -1.18 -11.10 -13.27
C GLN A 670 -1.22 -10.29 -11.97
N GLN A 671 -2.41 -9.95 -11.45
CA GLN A 671 -2.53 -9.21 -10.18
C GLN A 671 -2.08 -10.02 -8.97
N ILE A 672 -2.22 -11.35 -9.01
CA ILE A 672 -1.89 -12.22 -7.88
C ILE A 672 -0.43 -12.68 -7.91
N LEU A 673 0.11 -13.03 -9.09
CA LEU A 673 1.46 -13.61 -9.21
C LEU A 673 2.49 -12.60 -9.70
N TYR A 674 2.24 -12.01 -10.87
CA TYR A 674 3.21 -11.11 -11.51
C TYR A 674 3.47 -9.86 -10.67
N ARG A 675 2.43 -9.30 -10.05
CA ARG A 675 2.56 -8.12 -9.20
C ARG A 675 3.47 -8.35 -8.00
N GLN A 676 3.40 -9.52 -7.36
CA GLN A 676 4.25 -9.87 -6.22
C GLN A 676 5.71 -10.01 -6.64
N LEU A 677 5.96 -10.59 -7.82
CA LEU A 677 7.29 -10.63 -8.42
C LEU A 677 7.85 -9.20 -8.61
N MET A 678 7.02 -8.28 -9.11
CA MET A 678 7.43 -6.89 -9.32
C MET A 678 7.75 -6.18 -8.00
N TYR A 679 6.99 -6.43 -6.92
CA TYR A 679 7.27 -5.84 -5.61
C TYR A 679 8.68 -6.17 -5.12
N VAL A 680 9.08 -7.44 -5.22
CA VAL A 680 10.41 -7.85 -4.74
C VAL A 680 11.52 -7.27 -5.62
N VAL A 681 11.33 -7.25 -6.94
CA VAL A 681 12.29 -6.62 -7.88
C VAL A 681 12.45 -5.12 -7.60
N LEU A 682 11.34 -4.41 -7.39
CA LEU A 682 11.34 -2.97 -7.13
C LEU A 682 12.00 -2.66 -5.79
N LEU A 683 11.67 -3.42 -4.75
CA LEU A 683 12.30 -3.30 -3.43
C LEU A 683 13.81 -3.53 -3.52
N GLN A 684 14.25 -4.56 -4.26
CA GLN A 684 15.68 -4.79 -4.49
C GLN A 684 16.33 -3.61 -5.25
N SER A 685 15.66 -3.07 -6.26
CA SER A 685 16.14 -1.93 -7.05
C SER A 685 16.31 -0.69 -6.18
N TRP A 686 15.33 -0.39 -5.34
CA TRP A 686 15.36 0.70 -4.37
C TRP A 686 16.49 0.57 -3.35
N ILE A 687 16.63 -0.61 -2.75
CA ILE A 687 17.73 -0.91 -1.83
C ILE A 687 19.08 -0.67 -2.52
N THR A 688 19.22 -1.10 -3.77
CA THR A 688 20.45 -0.91 -4.56
C THR A 688 20.71 0.57 -4.83
N ALA A 689 19.66 1.33 -5.18
CA ALA A 689 19.74 2.77 -5.41
C ALA A 689 20.17 3.54 -4.16
N LEU A 690 19.59 3.23 -3.01
CA LEU A 690 19.92 3.86 -1.73
C LEU A 690 21.34 3.49 -1.24
N THR A 691 21.83 2.30 -1.58
CA THR A 691 23.16 1.83 -1.17
C THR A 691 24.27 2.17 -2.18
N GLY A 692 23.94 2.76 -3.34
CA GLY A 692 24.92 3.16 -4.35
C GLY A 692 25.60 1.98 -5.07
N GLY A 693 24.99 0.79 -5.07
CA GLY A 693 25.58 -0.39 -5.68
C GLY A 693 25.72 -0.28 -7.20
N ARG A 694 26.94 -0.34 -7.74
CA ARG A 694 27.17 -0.41 -9.19
C ARG A 694 26.94 -1.83 -9.69
N LEU A 695 26.10 -1.99 -10.71
CA LEU A 695 25.92 -3.27 -11.39
C LEU A 695 26.45 -3.23 -12.82
N ARG A 696 26.94 -4.38 -13.27
CA ARG A 696 27.27 -4.65 -14.67
C ARG A 696 26.03 -5.16 -15.40
N TRP A 697 25.97 -4.91 -16.71
CA TRP A 697 24.94 -5.41 -17.61
C TRP A 697 24.71 -6.93 -17.44
N GLN A 698 23.46 -7.36 -17.29
CA GLN A 698 23.09 -8.77 -17.08
C GLN A 698 22.36 -9.36 -18.29
N LYS A 699 22.71 -10.61 -18.62
CA LYS A 699 22.41 -11.30 -19.88
C LYS A 699 21.00 -11.91 -19.92
N LEU A 700 20.34 -11.85 -21.08
CA LEU A 700 19.16 -12.65 -21.42
C LEU A 700 19.58 -13.79 -22.37
N ARG A 701 19.19 -15.04 -22.10
CA ARG A 701 19.32 -16.16 -23.06
C ARG A 701 18.17 -16.06 -24.07
N ARG A 702 18.45 -16.16 -25.38
CA ARG A 702 17.45 -16.08 -26.46
C ARG A 702 17.12 -17.45 -27.05
N THR A 703 15.91 -17.59 -27.58
CA THR A 703 15.46 -18.81 -28.27
C THR A 703 15.35 -18.68 -29.77
N GLY A 704 15.17 -17.46 -30.31
CA GLY A 704 15.13 -17.22 -31.76
C GLY A 704 13.76 -17.50 -32.41
N GLY A 705 12.67 -17.31 -31.66
CA GLY A 705 11.32 -17.72 -32.09
C GLY A 705 10.43 -16.62 -32.71
N ILE A 706 10.98 -15.51 -33.22
CA ILE A 706 10.18 -14.36 -33.67
C ILE A 706 10.20 -14.22 -35.18
N ALA A 707 9.03 -14.40 -35.79
CA ALA A 707 8.76 -13.96 -37.14
C ALA A 707 7.77 -12.78 -37.10
N ALA A 708 7.95 -11.78 -37.96
CA ALA A 708 6.89 -10.81 -38.21
C ALA A 708 5.64 -11.56 -38.73
N PRO A 709 4.43 -11.23 -38.25
CA PRO A 709 3.22 -11.87 -38.76
C PRO A 709 3.13 -11.68 -40.29
N PRO A 710 2.73 -12.71 -41.06
CA PRO A 710 2.53 -12.55 -42.50
C PRO A 710 1.49 -11.46 -42.77
N ASN A 711 1.71 -10.65 -43.80
CA ASN A 711 0.88 -9.51 -44.19
C ASN A 711 -0.62 -9.78 -43.93
N GLN A 712 -1.29 -8.92 -43.14
CA GLN A 712 -2.73 -8.82 -43.30
C GLN A 712 -2.98 -8.33 -44.73
N PRO A 713 -3.76 -9.06 -45.55
CA PRO A 713 -4.03 -8.61 -46.91
C PRO A 713 -4.66 -7.22 -46.84
N ALA A 714 -4.09 -6.28 -47.60
CA ALA A 714 -4.75 -5.01 -47.85
C ALA A 714 -6.17 -5.34 -48.31
N ARG A 715 -7.19 -4.82 -47.61
CA ARG A 715 -8.58 -4.94 -48.07
C ARG A 715 -8.61 -4.49 -49.53
N PRO A 716 -9.21 -5.26 -50.45
CA PRO A 716 -9.31 -4.84 -51.82
C PRO A 716 -9.99 -3.47 -51.83
N VAL A 717 -9.36 -2.50 -52.49
CA VAL A 717 -10.01 -1.27 -52.90
C VAL A 717 -11.07 -1.69 -53.91
N VAL A 718 -12.26 -2.00 -53.42
CA VAL A 718 -13.43 -2.12 -54.28
C VAL A 718 -13.82 -0.71 -54.66
N ASN A 719 -13.92 -0.49 -55.96
CA ASN A 719 -14.25 0.75 -56.65
C ASN A 719 -15.28 1.59 -55.89
N GLY A 720 -14.97 2.89 -55.83
CA GLY A 720 -15.59 3.85 -54.94
C GLY A 720 -17.12 3.79 -54.84
N ARG A 721 -17.61 3.59 -53.61
CA ARG A 721 -18.78 4.23 -53.00
C ARG A 721 -18.80 3.92 -51.49
N PRO A 722 -19.16 4.87 -50.62
CA PRO A 722 -19.30 4.61 -49.19
C PRO A 722 -20.65 3.91 -48.93
N ALA A 723 -20.66 2.90 -48.07
CA ALA A 723 -21.88 2.34 -47.50
C ALA A 723 -21.93 2.65 -46.00
N GLY A 724 -23.03 3.31 -45.60
CA GLY A 724 -23.68 3.29 -44.28
C GLY A 724 -22.84 3.50 -43.04
#